data_AF-A0A2E2AQZ4-F1
#
_entry.id   AF-A0A2E2AQZ4-F1
#
_cell.length_a   1.000
_cell.length_b   1.000
_cell.length_c   1.000
_cell.angle_alpha   90.00
_cell.angle_beta   90.00
_cell.angle_gamma   90.00
#
_symmetry.space_group_name_H-M   'P 1'
#
loop_
_entity.id
_entity.type
_entity.pdbx_description
1 polymer ?
#
loop_
_entity_poly.entity_id
_entity_poly.type
_entity_poly.pdbx_seq_one_letter_code
_entity_poly.pdbx_strand_id
1 'polypeptide(L)'
;MKSSLLKFLPLFLLVCQPVFGQTQDEKQDAIAIEGPTQEGATAGDENEENTAGPLAGHSYHGEAFNEGPRQRAYLIPGMSNVDFPVTTKNEEAQKFFNQGVSALHGFWYLEAERAFRQVNKLDPDCAMAYWGMAMANFNNSKRSKVFMEEAQKRKEGVTDVELRFIEALTAYQNADPGKKKERAEKYTKALEEICIKYPRNIESKAFLALQLWGNRYNDIPITSYVAIDSILQQVFAINPKHPSHHYRIHLWDYKDAATAVTSASVCGQTTPGIAHMWHMPGHIFSRLKRYEDAVWQQEASARTDHAHMMRDRLLPDQIHNYAHNNEWCIRNLLHIGRVNDAIDLSKNMTENPRHPRYNSLTRRGSSYYGRARLFTTLYMYERWQDMVNLSQTPYLEETTNETEKVKQWKYVGISYVMLEQNDKADELKGKLNELLSHNQAERTKAEEAAEKKATEEQAKDDKKKKEDKKKAIDKAKSDARRAWDTKVRNCEQALAAITGYQHLVKGEVKEAQEHLKKGGTIDRMILAKLQLANGDKEGALKTGEGHVNSHQNEVQPLCHWIELLVEADEMDRARKAFDSLRDISGSVDLESPVFARVSTLATGLGCDGAWKKELEVQNDVGERVDLDSLGPFRWSPLPAEEFTLRDYRNKRFVSAREFNSKPTVVIFYLGAGCLSCTEQIQKFIPKIDAFEEAGFQVVAVSSDDNDGLKQSIKNFDGKVPFRIVNDPELNVFKQYRAYDDFEEQPLHGTFIIDANGFVRWNDISYEPFMDPDFVLREGKRLLNVEIANQ
;
A
#
# COMPACT_ATOMS: atom_id res chain seq x y z
N MET A 1 56.00 -19.65 19.26
CA MET A 1 55.61 -20.79 20.14
C MET A 1 54.09 -20.88 20.10
N LYS A 2 53.50 -21.78 19.29
CA LYS A 2 52.99 -23.13 19.71
C LYS A 2 52.08 -23.00 20.94
N SER A 3 50.76 -23.19 20.90
CA SER A 3 50.00 -24.42 20.60
C SER A 3 48.49 -24.04 20.46
N SER A 4 47.67 -24.36 19.45
CA SER A 4 47.31 -25.61 18.76
C SER A 4 46.19 -26.45 19.43
N LEU A 5 45.14 -26.71 18.62
CA LEU A 5 44.11 -27.78 18.60
C LEU A 5 42.78 -27.52 19.35
N LEU A 6 41.61 -27.36 18.69
CA LEU A 6 40.76 -28.23 17.84
C LEU A 6 39.66 -29.02 18.61
N LYS A 7 38.42 -28.83 18.13
CA LYS A 7 37.32 -29.80 17.86
C LYS A 7 36.07 -29.85 18.78
N PHE A 8 34.94 -29.57 18.11
CA PHE A 8 33.57 -30.13 18.17
C PHE A 8 32.41 -29.18 18.54
N LEU A 9 31.66 -28.76 17.50
CA LEU A 9 30.19 -28.57 17.50
C LEU A 9 29.52 -29.97 17.35
N PRO A 10 28.20 -30.22 17.54
CA PRO A 10 27.05 -29.28 17.55
C PRO A 10 25.92 -29.59 18.59
N LEU A 11 24.86 -28.75 18.64
CA LEU A 11 23.40 -29.08 18.65
C LEU A 11 22.51 -28.17 19.57
N PHE A 12 21.69 -27.33 18.91
CA PHE A 12 20.30 -26.88 19.21
C PHE A 12 19.92 -26.20 20.55
N LEU A 13 19.41 -24.95 20.52
CA LEU A 13 17.98 -24.57 20.32
C LEU A 13 17.79 -23.06 20.65
N LEU A 14 17.19 -22.34 19.68
CA LEU A 14 15.98 -21.52 19.86
C LEU A 14 15.88 -20.69 21.16
N VAL A 15 16.16 -19.39 21.08
CA VAL A 15 15.56 -18.39 21.98
C VAL A 15 15.16 -17.15 21.17
N CYS A 16 13.85 -16.91 21.23
CA CYS A 16 13.07 -15.73 20.89
C CYS A 16 13.82 -14.40 20.71
N GLN A 17 13.62 -13.79 19.54
CA GLN A 17 13.91 -12.39 19.27
C GLN A 17 12.94 -11.46 20.03
N PRO A 18 13.41 -10.40 20.70
CA PRO A 18 12.59 -9.29 21.13
C PRO A 18 12.38 -8.30 19.97
N VAL A 19 11.17 -7.78 19.84
CA VAL A 19 10.69 -6.86 18.79
C VAL A 19 11.24 -5.45 19.05
N PHE A 20 12.55 -5.21 19.00
CA PHE A 20 13.11 -3.85 19.07
C PHE A 20 13.96 -3.59 17.83
N GLY A 21 13.37 -2.88 16.86
CA GLY A 21 14.05 -2.50 15.63
C GLY A 21 14.91 -1.25 15.80
N GLN A 22 16.21 -1.43 16.05
CA GLN A 22 17.23 -0.54 15.51
C GLN A 22 18.09 -1.34 14.54
N THR A 23 17.93 -1.01 13.26
CA THR A 23 18.96 -0.98 12.21
C THR A 23 20.01 -2.10 12.22
N GLN A 24 19.66 -3.22 11.59
CA GLN A 24 20.54 -3.94 10.67
C GLN A 24 19.65 -4.58 9.60
N ASP A 25 19.89 -4.18 8.36
CA ASP A 25 19.37 -4.80 7.14
C ASP A 25 17.86 -5.02 7.11
N GLU A 26 17.11 -3.92 6.99
CA GLU A 26 16.11 -3.94 5.93
C GLU A 26 16.90 -4.16 4.64
N LYS A 27 16.97 -5.42 4.19
CA LYS A 27 16.74 -5.64 2.76
C LYS A 27 15.47 -4.86 2.47
N GLN A 28 15.64 -3.64 1.99
CA GLN A 28 14.65 -3.02 1.17
C GLN A 28 14.46 -4.02 0.05
N ASP A 29 13.43 -4.83 0.19
CA ASP A 29 12.59 -5.12 -0.93
C ASP A 29 12.18 -3.73 -1.47
N ALA A 30 13.00 -3.12 -2.32
CA ALA A 30 12.36 -2.72 -3.57
C ALA A 30 11.97 -4.06 -4.15
N ILE A 31 10.75 -4.44 -3.77
CA ILE A 31 10.01 -5.53 -4.36
C ILE A 31 10.27 -5.31 -5.85
N ALA A 32 10.90 -6.27 -6.51
CA ALA A 32 10.73 -6.39 -7.94
C ALA A 32 9.21 -6.29 -8.10
N ILE A 33 8.72 -5.17 -8.64
CA ILE A 33 7.32 -4.76 -8.55
C ILE A 33 6.52 -5.84 -9.27
N GLU A 34 6.15 -6.85 -8.51
CA GLU A 34 5.15 -7.83 -8.87
C GLU A 34 3.85 -7.06 -8.64
N GLY A 35 3.30 -6.51 -9.73
CA GLY A 35 1.89 -6.21 -9.75
C GLY A 35 1.12 -7.46 -9.27
N PRO A 36 -0.04 -7.30 -8.63
CA PRO A 36 -0.78 -8.42 -8.06
C PRO A 36 -1.03 -9.46 -9.16
N THR A 37 -0.23 -10.53 -9.13
CA THR A 37 -0.41 -11.70 -9.96
C THR A 37 -1.79 -12.23 -9.62
N GLN A 38 -2.71 -12.13 -10.58
CA GLN A 38 -3.73 -13.15 -10.67
C GLN A 38 -2.92 -14.45 -10.83
N GLU A 39 -3.09 -15.40 -9.91
CA GLU A 39 -3.10 -16.78 -10.35
C GLU A 39 -4.22 -16.83 -11.39
N GLY A 40 -3.84 -16.56 -12.64
CA GLY A 40 -4.73 -16.71 -13.77
C GLY A 40 -5.27 -18.12 -13.71
N ALA A 41 -6.56 -18.25 -13.99
CA ALA A 41 -7.14 -19.53 -14.33
C ALA A 41 -6.14 -20.29 -15.21
N THR A 42 -5.92 -21.56 -14.85
CA THR A 42 -5.07 -22.50 -15.59
C THR A 42 -5.23 -22.29 -17.09
N ALA A 43 -4.11 -22.03 -17.79
CA ALA A 43 -4.07 -22.02 -19.23
C ALA A 43 -4.55 -23.39 -19.74
N GLY A 44 -5.83 -23.43 -20.12
CA GLY A 44 -6.47 -24.54 -20.78
C GLY A 44 -6.80 -24.08 -22.19
N ASP A 45 -6.14 -24.71 -23.15
CA ASP A 45 -6.43 -24.72 -24.58
C ASP A 45 -6.31 -23.38 -25.33
N GLU A 46 -5.07 -23.10 -25.77
CA GLU A 46 -4.86 -22.50 -27.09
C GLU A 46 -5.46 -23.47 -28.13
N ASN A 47 -6.74 -23.33 -28.45
CA ASN A 47 -7.32 -23.91 -29.64
C ASN A 47 -7.36 -22.87 -30.76
N GLU A 48 -6.47 -23.08 -31.73
CA GLU A 48 -6.67 -22.67 -33.11
C GLU A 48 -8.11 -23.01 -33.56
N GLU A 49 -8.73 -22.09 -34.30
CA GLU A 49 -10.09 -22.17 -34.87
C GLU A 49 -11.27 -22.06 -33.89
N ASN A 50 -11.43 -20.91 -33.23
CA ASN A 50 -12.76 -20.45 -32.79
C ASN A 50 -13.23 -19.28 -33.67
N THR A 51 -14.20 -19.54 -34.56
CA THR A 51 -14.83 -18.53 -35.42
C THR A 51 -15.81 -17.63 -34.65
N ALA A 52 -16.07 -17.91 -33.38
CA ALA A 52 -16.73 -17.00 -32.46
C ALA A 52 -15.65 -16.11 -31.81
N GLY A 53 -15.82 -14.79 -31.87
CA GLY A 53 -14.87 -13.82 -31.28
C GLY A 53 -14.62 -14.01 -29.76
N PRO A 54 -13.86 -13.12 -29.11
CA PRO A 54 -13.54 -13.24 -27.69
C PRO A 54 -14.81 -13.32 -26.82
N LEU A 55 -14.69 -13.95 -25.65
CA LEU A 55 -15.76 -13.97 -24.64
C LEU A 55 -16.19 -12.54 -24.27
N ALA A 56 -17.46 -12.36 -23.88
CA ALA A 56 -17.99 -11.04 -23.54
C ALA A 56 -17.12 -10.33 -22.48
N GLY A 57 -16.68 -9.11 -22.79
CA GLY A 57 -15.78 -8.30 -21.94
C GLY A 57 -14.29 -8.54 -22.18
N HIS A 58 -13.91 -9.65 -22.83
CA HIS A 58 -12.51 -9.94 -23.16
C HIS A 58 -12.07 -9.16 -24.41
N SER A 59 -10.79 -8.84 -24.46
CA SER A 59 -10.16 -8.03 -25.50
C SER A 59 -10.07 -8.78 -26.84
N TYR A 60 -10.30 -8.05 -27.94
CA TYR A 60 -10.05 -8.50 -29.30
C TYR A 60 -8.55 -8.60 -29.64
N HIS A 61 -7.68 -7.95 -28.86
CA HIS A 61 -6.22 -8.02 -29.00
C HIS A 61 -5.59 -9.15 -28.15
N GLY A 62 -6.41 -10.00 -27.53
CA GLY A 62 -5.98 -11.18 -26.78
C GLY A 62 -5.80 -10.94 -25.27
N GLU A 63 -5.47 -12.01 -24.54
CA GLU A 63 -5.49 -12.00 -23.07
C GLU A 63 -4.56 -10.96 -22.43
N ALA A 64 -3.44 -10.62 -23.07
CA ALA A 64 -2.53 -9.60 -22.56
C ALA A 64 -3.19 -8.22 -22.44
N PHE A 65 -4.27 -7.97 -23.19
CA PHE A 65 -5.02 -6.72 -23.15
C PHE A 65 -6.24 -6.77 -22.22
N ASN A 66 -6.63 -7.95 -21.71
CA ASN A 66 -7.70 -8.12 -20.72
C ASN A 66 -7.39 -7.35 -19.44
N GLU A 67 -6.18 -7.54 -18.94
CA GLU A 67 -5.65 -6.81 -17.79
C GLU A 67 -5.11 -5.43 -18.19
N GLY A 68 -4.99 -4.54 -17.20
CA GLY A 68 -4.49 -3.18 -17.37
C GLY A 68 -5.58 -2.14 -17.60
N PRO A 69 -5.20 -0.90 -17.96
CA PRO A 69 -6.12 0.21 -18.15
C PRO A 69 -7.05 -0.03 -19.35
N ARG A 70 -8.36 0.16 -19.13
CA ARG A 70 -9.39 0.05 -20.19
C ARG A 70 -10.05 1.40 -20.53
N GLN A 71 -9.76 2.46 -19.78
CA GLN A 71 -10.26 3.80 -20.10
C GLN A 71 -9.21 4.61 -20.85
N ARG A 72 -9.67 5.43 -21.80
CA ARG A 72 -8.84 6.28 -22.65
C ARG A 72 -7.95 7.18 -21.81
N ALA A 73 -6.74 7.44 -22.29
CA ALA A 73 -5.87 8.40 -21.63
C ALA A 73 -6.33 9.84 -21.92
N TYR A 74 -5.86 10.78 -21.10
CA TYR A 74 -5.93 12.22 -21.36
C TYR A 74 -4.59 12.84 -21.00
N LEU A 75 -4.25 13.97 -21.63
CA LEU A 75 -3.01 14.66 -21.31
C LEU A 75 -3.15 15.31 -19.93
N ILE A 76 -2.35 14.85 -18.98
CA ILE A 76 -2.35 15.35 -17.61
C ILE A 76 -1.44 16.59 -17.57
N PRO A 77 -1.95 17.75 -17.12
CA PRO A 77 -1.16 18.98 -17.06
C PRO A 77 0.14 18.79 -16.27
N GLY A 78 1.24 19.28 -16.83
CA GLY A 78 2.57 19.23 -16.19
C GLY A 78 3.30 17.89 -16.27
N MET A 79 2.72 16.82 -16.85
CA MET A 79 3.40 15.51 -16.89
C MET A 79 4.48 15.36 -17.96
N SER A 80 4.43 16.12 -19.05
CA SER A 80 5.33 15.91 -20.20
C SER A 80 6.58 16.79 -20.15
N ASN A 81 7.51 16.50 -19.24
CA ASN A 81 8.86 17.08 -19.26
C ASN A 81 9.92 16.11 -19.83
N VAL A 82 9.49 15.33 -20.83
CA VAL A 82 10.28 14.36 -21.59
C VAL A 82 10.12 14.68 -23.07
N ASP A 83 11.21 14.60 -23.83
CA ASP A 83 11.23 14.72 -25.28
C ASP A 83 11.85 13.47 -25.89
N PHE A 84 10.99 12.50 -26.23
CA PHE A 84 11.38 11.24 -26.86
C PHE A 84 10.68 11.13 -28.22
N PRO A 85 11.26 11.69 -29.30
CA PRO A 85 10.66 11.61 -30.62
C PRO A 85 10.58 10.16 -31.11
N VAL A 86 9.41 9.78 -31.63
CA VAL A 86 9.15 8.47 -32.22
C VAL A 86 8.61 8.60 -33.66
N THR A 87 8.71 7.52 -34.43
CA THR A 87 8.19 7.43 -35.79
C THR A 87 6.67 7.38 -35.76
N THR A 88 6.06 8.57 -35.75
CA THR A 88 4.62 8.79 -35.90
C THR A 88 4.36 10.10 -36.66
N LYS A 89 3.25 10.16 -37.38
CA LYS A 89 2.76 11.42 -37.99
C LYS A 89 1.69 12.10 -37.15
N ASN A 90 1.24 11.44 -36.08
CA ASN A 90 0.19 11.94 -35.21
C ASN A 90 0.80 12.71 -34.03
N GLU A 91 0.67 14.04 -34.04
CA GLU A 91 1.21 14.91 -32.99
C GLU A 91 0.64 14.59 -31.60
N GLU A 92 -0.62 14.16 -31.52
CA GLU A 92 -1.24 13.77 -30.27
C GLU A 92 -0.68 12.44 -29.75
N ALA A 93 -0.42 11.48 -30.65
CA ALA A 93 0.26 10.23 -30.31
C ALA A 93 1.67 10.49 -29.73
N GLN A 94 2.43 11.42 -30.30
CA GLN A 94 3.74 11.84 -29.76
C GLN A 94 3.63 12.42 -28.34
N LYS A 95 2.60 13.23 -28.06
CA LYS A 95 2.38 13.80 -26.71
C LYS A 95 2.06 12.71 -25.69
N PHE A 96 1.18 11.77 -26.05
CA PHE A 96 0.88 10.61 -25.20
C PHE A 96 2.09 9.70 -25.01
N PHE A 97 2.93 9.52 -26.04
CA PHE A 97 4.17 8.77 -25.90
C PHE A 97 5.10 9.41 -24.86
N ASN A 98 5.32 10.73 -24.94
CA ASN A 98 6.12 11.46 -23.96
C ASN A 98 5.51 11.40 -22.54
N GLN A 99 4.18 11.48 -22.40
CA GLN A 99 3.51 11.28 -21.11
C GLN A 99 3.74 9.85 -20.58
N GLY A 100 3.65 8.83 -21.43
CA GLY A 100 3.90 7.44 -21.08
C GLY A 100 5.33 7.23 -20.58
N VAL A 101 6.34 7.80 -21.27
CA VAL A 101 7.74 7.74 -20.83
C VAL A 101 7.96 8.50 -19.52
N SER A 102 7.35 9.67 -19.34
CA SER A 102 7.39 10.39 -18.06
C SER A 102 6.79 9.55 -16.91
N ALA A 103 5.68 8.86 -17.17
CA ALA A 103 5.07 7.94 -16.21
C ALA A 103 5.97 6.71 -15.94
N LEU A 104 6.69 6.17 -16.94
CA LEU A 104 7.71 5.16 -16.71
C LEU A 104 8.82 5.68 -15.81
N HIS A 105 9.29 6.92 -16.01
CA HIS A 105 10.31 7.51 -15.15
C HIS A 105 9.82 7.75 -13.72
N GLY A 106 8.54 8.07 -13.54
CA GLY A 106 7.89 8.18 -12.23
C GLY A 106 7.40 6.86 -11.63
N PHE A 107 7.71 5.71 -12.22
CA PHE A 107 7.24 4.36 -11.82
C PHE A 107 5.72 4.22 -11.73
N TRP A 108 4.97 4.99 -12.51
CA TRP A 108 3.52 4.86 -12.62
C TRP A 108 3.14 4.02 -13.83
N TYR A 109 3.40 2.72 -13.72
CA TYR A 109 3.25 1.77 -14.82
C TYR A 109 1.82 1.65 -15.37
N LEU A 110 0.80 1.77 -14.51
CA LEU A 110 -0.61 1.75 -14.95
C LEU A 110 -0.91 2.92 -15.92
N GLU A 111 -0.54 4.15 -15.57
CA GLU A 111 -0.74 5.31 -16.44
C GLU A 111 0.20 5.30 -17.64
N ALA A 112 1.43 4.79 -17.48
CA ALA A 112 2.33 4.57 -18.60
C ALA A 112 1.68 3.66 -19.67
N GLU A 113 1.17 2.49 -19.26
CA GLU A 113 0.46 1.58 -20.17
C GLU A 113 -0.78 2.25 -20.78
N ARG A 114 -1.56 3.00 -19.99
CA ARG A 114 -2.75 3.73 -20.47
C ARG A 114 -2.39 4.72 -21.58
N ALA A 115 -1.33 5.49 -21.39
CA ALA A 115 -0.84 6.44 -22.38
C ALA A 115 -0.36 5.73 -23.65
N PHE A 116 0.38 4.63 -23.53
CA PHE A 116 0.83 3.87 -24.71
C PHE A 116 -0.31 3.15 -25.45
N ARG A 117 -1.35 2.69 -24.75
CA ARG A 117 -2.59 2.21 -25.39
C ARG A 117 -3.29 3.33 -26.16
N GLN A 118 -3.26 4.56 -25.65
CA GLN A 118 -3.77 5.73 -26.36
C GLN A 118 -2.93 6.04 -27.61
N VAL A 119 -1.60 5.92 -27.54
CA VAL A 119 -0.73 5.99 -28.74
C VAL A 119 -1.16 4.94 -29.76
N ASN A 120 -1.34 3.68 -29.35
CA ASN A 120 -1.78 2.61 -30.24
C ASN A 120 -3.17 2.86 -30.86
N LYS A 121 -4.12 3.44 -30.11
CA LYS A 121 -5.45 3.82 -30.65
C LYS A 121 -5.35 4.93 -31.70
N LEU A 122 -4.40 5.86 -31.55
CA LEU A 122 -4.19 7.01 -32.43
C LEU A 122 -3.30 6.70 -33.65
N ASP A 123 -2.37 5.77 -33.49
CA ASP A 123 -1.43 5.30 -34.50
C ASP A 123 -1.12 3.80 -34.30
N PRO A 124 -1.95 2.90 -34.88
CA PRO A 124 -1.81 1.44 -34.70
C PRO A 124 -0.53 0.83 -35.26
N ASP A 125 0.19 1.56 -36.13
CA ASP A 125 1.45 1.12 -36.73
C ASP A 125 2.68 1.59 -35.93
N CYS A 126 2.48 2.39 -34.87
CA CYS A 126 3.56 2.88 -34.01
C CYS A 126 4.17 1.74 -33.18
N ALA A 127 5.30 1.19 -33.64
CA ALA A 127 6.03 0.13 -32.93
C ALA A 127 6.40 0.50 -31.50
N MET A 128 6.72 1.77 -31.25
CA MET A 128 7.10 2.26 -29.94
C MET A 128 5.95 2.30 -28.94
N ALA A 129 4.68 2.36 -29.38
CA ALA A 129 3.53 2.18 -28.50
C ALA A 129 3.59 0.82 -27.79
N TYR A 130 3.89 -0.24 -28.54
CA TYR A 130 4.02 -1.59 -28.03
C TYR A 130 5.29 -1.78 -27.18
N TRP A 131 6.42 -1.18 -27.57
CA TRP A 131 7.61 -1.12 -26.70
C TRP A 131 7.29 -0.44 -25.35
N GLY A 132 6.51 0.64 -25.37
CA GLY A 132 6.09 1.35 -24.16
C GLY A 132 5.20 0.48 -23.27
N MET A 133 4.21 -0.21 -23.84
CA MET A 133 3.37 -1.18 -23.10
C MET A 133 4.21 -2.33 -22.51
N ALA A 134 5.23 -2.80 -23.24
CA ALA A 134 6.18 -3.79 -22.76
C ALA A 134 7.05 -3.29 -21.60
N MET A 135 7.51 -2.03 -21.66
CA MET A 135 8.25 -1.37 -20.58
C MET A 135 7.37 -1.14 -19.34
N ALA A 136 6.11 -0.77 -19.51
CA ALA A 136 5.16 -0.67 -18.40
C ALA A 136 4.94 -2.03 -17.71
N ASN A 137 5.15 -3.12 -18.44
CA ASN A 137 5.04 -4.49 -17.96
C ASN A 137 6.41 -5.17 -17.79
N PHE A 138 7.50 -4.41 -17.57
CA PHE A 138 8.87 -4.96 -17.56
C PHE A 138 9.03 -6.18 -16.63
N ASN A 139 8.36 -6.17 -15.46
CA ASN A 139 8.36 -7.26 -14.48
C ASN A 139 7.25 -8.31 -14.70
N ASN A 140 6.29 -8.06 -15.59
CA ASN A 140 5.30 -9.03 -16.04
C ASN A 140 5.73 -9.60 -17.40
N SER A 141 6.70 -10.52 -17.37
CA SER A 141 7.33 -11.05 -18.59
C SER A 141 6.34 -11.73 -19.54
N LYS A 142 5.25 -12.33 -19.03
CA LYS A 142 4.18 -12.91 -19.88
C LYS A 142 3.55 -11.83 -20.77
N ARG A 143 3.07 -10.72 -20.18
CA ARG A 143 2.47 -9.61 -20.93
C ARG A 143 3.51 -8.84 -21.77
N SER A 144 4.69 -8.59 -21.21
CA SER A 144 5.76 -7.85 -21.88
C SER A 144 6.20 -8.52 -23.19
N LYS A 145 6.32 -9.86 -23.21
CA LYS A 145 6.65 -10.62 -24.42
C LYS A 145 5.64 -10.43 -25.54
N VAL A 146 4.34 -10.54 -25.23
CA VAL A 146 3.25 -10.34 -26.20
C VAL A 146 3.34 -8.95 -26.82
N PHE A 147 3.53 -7.91 -26.01
CA PHE A 147 3.70 -6.55 -26.54
C PHE A 147 4.99 -6.42 -27.38
N MET A 148 6.09 -7.06 -27.00
CA MET A 148 7.32 -7.03 -27.80
C MET A 148 7.20 -7.75 -29.14
N GLU A 149 6.40 -8.81 -29.24
CA GLU A 149 6.08 -9.46 -30.52
C GLU A 149 5.34 -8.50 -31.45
N GLU A 150 4.38 -7.74 -30.93
CA GLU A 150 3.66 -6.71 -31.70
C GLU A 150 4.57 -5.55 -32.12
N ALA A 151 5.52 -5.14 -31.28
CA ALA A 151 6.53 -4.14 -31.62
C ALA A 151 7.44 -4.63 -32.76
N GLN A 152 7.88 -5.89 -32.70
CA GLN A 152 8.74 -6.51 -33.73
C GLN A 152 8.05 -6.62 -35.09
N LYS A 153 6.73 -6.87 -35.12
CA LYS A 153 5.92 -6.89 -36.35
C LYS A 153 5.86 -5.52 -37.06
N ARG A 154 6.06 -4.42 -36.31
CA ARG A 154 5.90 -3.03 -36.78
C ARG A 154 7.23 -2.26 -36.89
N LYS A 155 8.37 -2.93 -36.74
CA LYS A 155 9.69 -2.27 -36.74
C LYS A 155 10.14 -1.73 -38.11
N GLU A 156 9.44 -2.07 -39.19
CA GLU A 156 9.81 -1.57 -40.52
C GLU A 156 9.54 -0.06 -40.61
N GLY A 157 10.55 0.72 -41.03
CA GLY A 157 10.42 2.17 -41.20
C GLY A 157 10.68 3.01 -39.94
N VAL A 158 10.90 2.39 -38.78
CA VAL A 158 11.33 3.12 -37.57
C VAL A 158 12.77 3.62 -37.69
N THR A 159 13.14 4.62 -36.88
CA THR A 159 14.52 5.12 -36.83
C THR A 159 15.48 4.07 -36.24
N ASP A 160 16.78 4.17 -36.54
CA ASP A 160 17.76 3.21 -35.99
C ASP A 160 17.85 3.26 -34.45
N VAL A 161 17.58 4.40 -33.80
CA VAL A 161 17.55 4.47 -32.33
C VAL A 161 16.36 3.70 -31.75
N GLU A 162 15.17 3.83 -32.33
CA GLU A 162 13.98 3.07 -31.92
C GLU A 162 14.18 1.58 -32.12
N LEU A 163 14.73 1.18 -33.28
CA LEU A 163 15.02 -0.21 -33.58
C LEU A 163 15.91 -0.84 -32.51
N ARG A 164 16.93 -0.12 -32.03
CA ARG A 164 17.82 -0.61 -30.96
C ARG A 164 17.12 -0.77 -29.62
N PHE A 165 16.22 0.15 -29.24
CA PHE A 165 15.42 0.01 -28.03
C PHE A 165 14.49 -1.22 -28.11
N ILE A 166 13.86 -1.43 -29.26
CA ILE A 166 13.02 -2.60 -29.53
C ILE A 166 13.86 -3.89 -29.42
N GLU A 167 14.98 -3.96 -30.12
CA GLU A 167 15.86 -5.14 -30.11
C GLU A 167 16.43 -5.45 -28.72
N ALA A 168 16.85 -4.43 -27.98
CA ALA A 168 17.39 -4.58 -26.63
C ALA A 168 16.35 -5.17 -25.67
N LEU A 169 15.12 -4.64 -25.67
CA LEU A 169 14.06 -5.13 -24.80
C LEU A 169 13.54 -6.51 -25.23
N THR A 170 13.41 -6.78 -26.53
CA THR A 170 13.06 -8.12 -27.03
C THR A 170 14.08 -9.15 -26.57
N ALA A 171 15.38 -8.87 -26.70
CA ALA A 171 16.44 -9.76 -26.27
C ALA A 171 16.40 -10.01 -24.74
N TYR A 172 16.11 -8.97 -23.95
CA TYR A 172 15.93 -9.10 -22.50
C TYR A 172 14.74 -10.00 -22.15
N GLN A 173 13.57 -9.76 -22.74
CA GLN A 173 12.36 -10.52 -22.42
C GLN A 173 12.43 -11.97 -22.90
N ASN A 174 13.06 -12.25 -24.05
CA ASN A 174 13.22 -13.61 -24.57
C ASN A 174 14.32 -14.41 -23.88
N ALA A 175 15.19 -13.77 -23.09
CA ALA A 175 16.22 -14.47 -22.32
C ALA A 175 15.62 -15.29 -21.17
N ASP A 176 16.31 -16.38 -20.82
CA ASP A 176 15.90 -17.31 -19.75
C ASP A 176 15.68 -16.58 -18.40
N PRO A 177 14.46 -16.61 -17.81
CA PRO A 177 14.16 -16.00 -16.50
C PRO A 177 15.11 -16.47 -15.39
N GLY A 178 15.62 -17.70 -15.44
CA GLY A 178 16.59 -18.24 -14.47
C GLY A 178 17.98 -17.61 -14.55
N LYS A 179 18.32 -16.90 -15.63
CA LYS A 179 19.63 -16.27 -15.86
C LYS A 179 19.61 -14.75 -15.68
N LYS A 180 19.01 -14.29 -14.58
CA LYS A 180 18.78 -12.85 -14.31
C LYS A 180 20.03 -11.97 -14.47
N LYS A 181 21.19 -12.42 -13.98
CA LYS A 181 22.46 -11.70 -14.11
C LYS A 181 22.90 -11.54 -15.56
N GLU A 182 22.99 -12.65 -16.31
CA GLU A 182 23.42 -12.64 -17.71
C GLU A 182 22.50 -11.78 -18.58
N ARG A 183 21.19 -11.89 -18.37
CA ARG A 183 20.18 -11.05 -19.03
C ARG A 183 20.40 -9.57 -18.75
N ALA A 184 20.59 -9.19 -17.48
CA ALA A 184 20.76 -7.81 -17.06
C ALA A 184 22.08 -7.20 -17.59
N GLU A 185 23.17 -7.98 -17.61
CA GLU A 185 24.45 -7.57 -18.22
C GLU A 185 24.29 -7.31 -19.73
N LYS A 186 23.62 -8.20 -20.46
CA LYS A 186 23.38 -8.00 -21.91
C LYS A 186 22.53 -6.76 -22.20
N TYR A 187 21.49 -6.51 -21.41
CA TYR A 187 20.64 -5.34 -21.60
C TYR A 187 21.37 -4.04 -21.21
N THR A 188 22.18 -4.06 -20.15
CA THR A 188 23.08 -2.95 -19.81
C THR A 188 23.99 -2.61 -20.99
N LYS A 189 24.65 -3.62 -21.58
CA LYS A 189 25.52 -3.43 -22.75
C LYS A 189 24.77 -2.86 -23.96
N ALA A 190 23.56 -3.34 -24.23
CA ALA A 190 22.74 -2.81 -25.32
C ALA A 190 22.40 -1.31 -25.12
N LEU A 191 22.04 -0.91 -23.90
CA LEU A 191 21.80 0.50 -23.57
C LEU A 191 23.07 1.36 -23.66
N GLU A 192 24.23 0.83 -23.26
CA GLU A 192 25.53 1.49 -23.45
C GLU A 192 25.84 1.71 -24.94
N GLU A 193 25.61 0.70 -25.79
CA GLU A 193 25.81 0.81 -27.23
C GLU A 193 24.91 1.88 -27.87
N ILE A 194 23.65 2.01 -27.40
CA ILE A 194 22.76 3.12 -27.81
C ILE A 194 23.36 4.46 -27.39
N CYS A 195 23.81 4.61 -26.14
CA CYS A 195 24.41 5.85 -25.64
C CYS A 195 25.68 6.24 -26.42
N ILE A 196 26.51 5.26 -26.82
CA ILE A 196 27.72 5.50 -27.61
C ILE A 196 27.36 6.00 -29.01
N LYS A 197 26.36 5.37 -29.66
CA LYS A 197 25.94 5.75 -31.02
C LYS A 197 25.16 7.07 -31.04
N TYR A 198 24.38 7.34 -30.00
CA TYR A 198 23.50 8.49 -29.86
C TYR A 198 23.80 9.30 -28.59
N PRO A 199 24.98 9.95 -28.48
CA PRO A 199 25.43 10.59 -27.24
C PRO A 199 24.60 11.79 -26.78
N ARG A 200 23.72 12.33 -27.64
CA ARG A 200 22.77 13.40 -27.31
C ARG A 200 21.37 12.89 -26.93
N ASN A 201 21.09 11.60 -27.11
CA ASN A 201 19.84 11.01 -26.67
C ASN A 201 19.89 10.91 -25.13
N ILE A 202 19.09 11.72 -24.44
CA ILE A 202 19.09 11.76 -22.97
C ILE A 202 18.28 10.60 -22.37
N GLU A 203 17.29 10.09 -23.11
CA GLU A 203 16.44 8.98 -22.69
C GLU A 203 17.25 7.68 -22.55
N SER A 204 18.15 7.39 -23.50
CA SER A 204 19.04 6.23 -23.40
C SER A 204 19.96 6.31 -22.18
N LYS A 205 20.42 7.52 -21.82
CA LYS A 205 21.22 7.74 -20.61
C LYS A 205 20.39 7.56 -19.35
N ALA A 206 19.15 8.05 -19.33
CA ALA A 206 18.23 7.87 -18.20
C ALA A 206 17.90 6.39 -17.98
N PHE A 207 17.57 5.64 -19.04
CA PHE A 207 17.32 4.19 -18.96
C PHE A 207 18.57 3.40 -18.59
N LEU A 208 19.76 3.78 -19.10
CA LEU A 208 21.02 3.16 -18.68
C LEU A 208 21.28 3.39 -17.19
N ALA A 209 21.10 4.61 -16.69
CA ALA A 209 21.26 4.91 -15.27
C ALA A 209 20.29 4.10 -14.39
N LEU A 210 19.02 3.99 -14.81
CA LEU A 210 18.03 3.15 -14.14
C LEU A 210 18.48 1.67 -14.13
N GLN A 211 18.93 1.13 -15.26
CA GLN A 211 19.39 -0.25 -15.36
C GLN A 211 20.61 -0.50 -14.46
N LEU A 212 21.60 0.38 -14.46
CA LEU A 212 22.81 0.27 -13.64
C LEU A 212 22.49 0.30 -12.15
N TRP A 213 21.53 1.13 -11.73
CA TRP A 213 21.03 1.12 -10.35
C TRP A 213 20.25 -0.16 -10.03
N GLY A 214 19.31 -0.54 -10.89
CA GLY A 214 18.43 -1.70 -10.71
C GLY A 214 19.16 -3.05 -10.78
N ASN A 215 20.34 -3.09 -11.39
CA ASN A 215 21.23 -4.25 -11.42
C ASN A 215 21.55 -4.84 -10.04
N ARG A 216 21.44 -4.04 -8.96
CA ARG A 216 21.55 -4.51 -7.57
C ARG A 216 20.57 -5.63 -7.21
N TYR A 217 19.43 -5.72 -7.90
CA TYR A 217 18.44 -6.78 -7.74
C TYR A 217 18.71 -8.03 -8.61
N ASN A 218 19.64 -7.90 -9.56
CA ASN A 218 20.03 -8.94 -10.52
C ASN A 218 21.37 -9.60 -10.17
N ASP A 219 21.78 -9.56 -8.89
CA ASP A 219 23.07 -10.06 -8.38
C ASP A 219 24.29 -9.36 -9.00
N ILE A 220 24.11 -8.09 -9.42
CA ILE A 220 25.19 -7.24 -9.95
C ILE A 220 25.33 -6.04 -9.00
N PRO A 221 26.40 -5.95 -8.20
CA PRO A 221 26.57 -4.83 -7.28
C PRO A 221 26.78 -3.52 -8.04
N ILE A 222 26.36 -2.40 -7.44
CA ILE A 222 26.71 -1.06 -7.92
C ILE A 222 28.22 -0.88 -7.77
N THR A 223 28.94 -0.80 -8.88
CA THR A 223 30.41 -0.67 -8.89
C THR A 223 30.87 0.78 -8.71
N SER A 224 30.08 1.76 -9.13
CA SER A 224 30.39 3.18 -8.97
C SER A 224 29.13 4.05 -8.92
N TYR A 225 28.85 4.61 -7.75
CA TYR A 225 27.76 5.58 -7.55
C TYR A 225 28.02 6.87 -8.35
N VAL A 226 29.27 7.36 -8.33
CA VAL A 226 29.67 8.60 -9.02
C VAL A 226 29.56 8.47 -10.55
N ALA A 227 29.81 7.28 -11.11
CA ALA A 227 29.64 7.06 -12.55
C ALA A 227 28.16 7.14 -12.97
N ILE A 228 27.27 6.47 -12.24
CA ILE A 228 25.82 6.52 -12.50
C ILE A 228 25.31 7.96 -12.31
N ASP A 229 25.77 8.64 -11.25
CA ASP A 229 25.41 10.04 -11.00
C ASP A 229 25.89 10.98 -12.11
N SER A 230 27.08 10.76 -12.66
CA SER A 230 27.60 11.53 -13.81
C SER A 230 26.77 11.33 -15.08
N ILE A 231 26.25 10.12 -15.32
CA ILE A 231 25.30 9.87 -16.42
C ILE A 231 24.02 10.70 -16.21
N LEU A 232 23.48 10.71 -15.00
CA LEU A 232 22.29 11.49 -14.65
C LEU A 232 22.54 13.01 -14.74
N GLN A 233 23.70 13.50 -14.28
CA GLN A 233 24.08 14.90 -14.41
C GLN A 233 24.15 15.37 -15.87
N GLN A 234 24.56 14.50 -16.80
CA GLN A 234 24.49 14.81 -18.24
C GLN A 234 23.06 14.96 -18.75
N VAL A 235 22.11 14.20 -18.21
CA VAL A 235 20.68 14.36 -18.50
C VAL A 235 20.20 15.72 -17.98
N PHE A 236 20.49 16.04 -16.71
CA PHE A 236 20.06 17.29 -16.08
C PHE A 236 20.70 18.54 -16.68
N ALA A 237 21.91 18.43 -17.24
CA ALA A 237 22.55 19.54 -17.94
C ALA A 237 21.79 19.97 -19.22
N ILE A 238 21.03 19.05 -19.84
CA ILE A 238 20.22 19.30 -21.03
C ILE A 238 18.77 19.60 -20.63
N ASN A 239 18.22 18.81 -19.71
CA ASN A 239 16.87 18.99 -19.18
C ASN A 239 16.91 19.01 -17.63
N PRO A 240 17.05 20.20 -17.01
CA PRO A 240 17.15 20.35 -15.55
C PRO A 240 15.92 19.94 -14.76
N LYS A 241 14.78 19.68 -15.42
CA LYS A 241 13.56 19.18 -14.80
C LYS A 241 13.25 17.75 -15.22
N HIS A 242 14.22 17.00 -15.74
CA HIS A 242 13.97 15.63 -16.23
C HIS A 242 13.50 14.71 -15.08
N PRO A 243 12.48 13.84 -15.26
CA PRO A 243 11.95 13.00 -14.18
C PRO A 243 12.96 12.01 -13.57
N SER A 244 14.11 11.77 -14.21
CA SER A 244 15.18 10.94 -13.65
C SER A 244 15.86 11.54 -12.40
N HIS A 245 15.47 12.72 -11.92
CA HIS A 245 15.79 13.19 -10.56
C HIS A 245 15.39 12.14 -9.50
N HIS A 246 14.30 11.41 -9.76
CA HIS A 246 13.90 10.21 -9.02
C HIS A 246 15.05 9.18 -8.91
N TYR A 247 15.71 8.83 -10.01
CA TYR A 247 16.77 7.83 -10.01
C TYR A 247 17.99 8.27 -9.20
N ARG A 248 18.29 9.56 -9.26
CA ARG A 248 19.36 10.15 -8.45
C ARG A 248 19.03 10.08 -6.95
N ILE A 249 17.78 10.28 -6.55
CA ILE A 249 17.35 10.09 -5.15
C ILE A 249 17.60 8.65 -4.72
N HIS A 250 17.13 7.67 -5.48
CA HIS A 250 17.31 6.25 -5.19
C HIS A 250 18.77 5.75 -5.22
N LEU A 251 19.63 6.46 -5.94
CA LEU A 251 21.05 6.17 -5.96
C LEU A 251 21.73 6.58 -4.65
N TRP A 252 21.27 7.65 -4.00
CA TRP A 252 21.96 8.28 -2.88
C TRP A 252 21.25 8.15 -1.53
N ASP A 253 19.96 7.87 -1.49
CA ASP A 253 19.11 7.75 -0.29
C ASP A 253 19.73 6.93 0.86
N TYR A 254 20.38 5.80 0.56
CA TYR A 254 21.06 4.95 1.56
C TYR A 254 22.57 5.18 1.64
N LYS A 255 23.18 5.75 0.59
CA LYS A 255 24.64 5.87 0.51
C LYS A 255 25.13 7.19 1.11
N ASP A 256 24.51 8.29 0.71
CA ASP A 256 24.82 9.64 1.14
C ASP A 256 23.67 10.58 0.73
N ALA A 257 22.62 10.64 1.54
CA ALA A 257 21.39 11.38 1.21
C ALA A 257 21.64 12.88 0.92
N ALA A 258 22.66 13.49 1.54
CA ALA A 258 23.00 14.89 1.35
C ALA A 258 23.35 15.21 -0.12
N THR A 259 23.97 14.27 -0.84
CA THR A 259 24.31 14.44 -2.26
C THR A 259 23.07 14.65 -3.13
N ALA A 260 21.91 14.11 -2.76
CA ALA A 260 20.68 14.17 -3.56
C ALA A 260 19.70 15.29 -3.15
N VAL A 261 20.05 16.18 -2.23
CA VAL A 261 19.17 17.30 -1.80
C VAL A 261 18.70 18.14 -3.00
N THR A 262 19.58 18.42 -3.96
CA THR A 262 19.21 19.16 -5.18
C THR A 262 18.15 18.44 -6.00
N SER A 263 18.23 17.11 -6.12
CA SER A 263 17.18 16.33 -6.78
C SER A 263 15.90 16.28 -5.95
N ALA A 264 16.01 16.12 -4.63
CA ALA A 264 14.86 16.13 -3.72
C ALA A 264 14.08 17.46 -3.80
N SER A 265 14.76 18.58 -4.04
CA SER A 265 14.14 19.91 -4.14
C SER A 265 13.29 20.13 -5.40
N VAL A 266 13.49 19.33 -6.45
CA VAL A 266 12.81 19.52 -7.75
C VAL A 266 12.01 18.31 -8.25
N CYS A 267 12.17 17.14 -7.63
CA CYS A 267 11.62 15.87 -8.13
C CYS A 267 10.10 15.90 -8.29
N GLY A 268 9.34 16.37 -7.30
CA GLY A 268 7.88 16.47 -7.43
C GLY A 268 7.45 17.39 -8.58
N GLN A 269 8.18 18.48 -8.76
CA GLN A 269 7.92 19.50 -9.77
C GLN A 269 8.29 19.06 -11.19
N THR A 270 9.08 17.99 -11.38
CA THR A 270 9.36 17.47 -12.72
C THR A 270 8.14 16.85 -13.36
N THR A 271 7.29 16.21 -12.54
CA THR A 271 6.08 15.50 -12.98
C THR A 271 5.01 15.55 -11.88
N PRO A 272 4.40 16.74 -11.62
CA PRO A 272 3.55 16.99 -10.46
C PRO A 272 2.26 16.15 -10.40
N GLY A 273 1.86 15.54 -11.53
CA GLY A 273 0.72 14.63 -11.59
C GLY A 273 0.99 13.23 -11.00
N ILE A 274 2.23 12.89 -10.64
CA ILE A 274 2.61 11.57 -10.12
C ILE A 274 2.92 11.68 -8.63
N ALA A 275 2.09 11.08 -7.78
CA ALA A 275 2.30 11.06 -6.33
C ALA A 275 3.68 10.54 -5.92
N HIS A 276 4.15 9.47 -6.58
CA HIS A 276 5.47 8.90 -6.29
C HIS A 276 6.61 9.93 -6.47
N MET A 277 6.50 10.87 -7.41
CA MET A 277 7.53 11.89 -7.62
C MET A 277 7.64 12.87 -6.44
N TRP A 278 6.54 13.11 -5.72
CA TRP A 278 6.51 13.87 -4.46
C TRP A 278 6.95 13.03 -3.26
N HIS A 279 6.65 11.73 -3.26
CA HIS A 279 7.07 10.81 -2.22
C HIS A 279 8.60 10.68 -2.14
N MET A 280 9.28 10.61 -3.28
CA MET A 280 10.71 10.34 -3.37
C MET A 280 11.59 11.31 -2.58
N PRO A 281 11.42 12.64 -2.65
CA PRO A 281 12.09 13.60 -1.77
C PRO A 281 12.01 13.26 -0.27
N GLY A 282 10.91 12.65 0.19
CA GLY A 282 10.73 12.22 1.58
C GLY A 282 11.77 11.20 2.06
N HIS A 283 12.36 10.40 1.15
CA HIS A 283 13.48 9.49 1.46
C HIS A 283 14.71 10.29 1.91
N ILE A 284 15.07 11.33 1.16
CA ILE A 284 16.23 12.17 1.44
C ILE A 284 16.03 12.95 2.73
N PHE A 285 14.90 13.66 2.86
CA PHE A 285 14.64 14.50 4.02
C PHE A 285 14.49 13.67 5.31
N SER A 286 13.87 12.49 5.27
CA SER A 286 13.80 11.60 6.44
C SER A 286 15.18 11.07 6.86
N ARG A 287 16.07 10.73 5.91
CA ARG A 287 17.44 10.29 6.20
C ARG A 287 18.28 11.39 6.83
N LEU A 288 18.07 12.62 6.40
CA LEU A 288 18.70 13.83 6.95
C LEU A 288 18.03 14.34 8.22
N LYS A 289 17.01 13.65 8.75
CA LYS A 289 16.27 14.07 9.96
C LYS A 289 15.61 15.44 9.81
N ARG A 290 15.25 15.81 8.58
CA ARG A 290 14.51 17.03 8.20
C ARG A 290 13.03 16.69 8.07
N TYR A 291 12.40 16.32 9.17
CA TYR A 291 11.06 15.72 9.11
C TYR A 291 9.96 16.69 8.66
N GLU A 292 10.08 17.99 8.94
CA GLU A 292 9.15 19.01 8.40
C GLU A 292 9.16 19.03 6.87
N ASP A 293 10.37 18.97 6.28
CA ASP A 293 10.52 18.89 4.82
C ASP A 293 10.02 17.56 4.25
N ALA A 294 10.23 16.47 4.99
CA ALA A 294 9.70 15.16 4.63
C ALA A 294 8.16 15.15 4.65
N VAL A 295 7.53 15.69 5.70
CA VAL A 295 6.06 15.76 5.81
C VAL A 295 5.47 16.54 4.65
N TRP A 296 6.02 17.72 4.32
CA TRP A 296 5.49 18.52 3.22
C TRP A 296 5.47 17.73 1.89
N GLN A 297 6.55 16.99 1.61
CA GLN A 297 6.67 16.17 0.39
C GLN A 297 5.75 14.93 0.41
N GLN A 298 5.63 14.26 1.55
CA GLN A 298 4.72 13.11 1.70
C GLN A 298 3.25 13.54 1.64
N GLU A 299 2.91 14.71 2.17
CA GLU A 299 1.56 15.27 2.08
C GLU A 299 1.23 15.67 0.64
N ALA A 300 2.17 16.28 -0.09
CA ALA A 300 2.04 16.52 -1.52
C ALA A 300 1.74 15.22 -2.29
N SER A 301 2.48 14.14 -1.98
CA SER A 301 2.23 12.81 -2.55
C SER A 301 0.82 12.30 -2.25
N ALA A 302 0.40 12.33 -0.98
CA ALA A 302 -0.92 11.84 -0.57
C ALA A 302 -2.04 12.59 -1.29
N ARG A 303 -1.95 13.92 -1.34
CA ARG A 303 -2.93 14.81 -2.00
C ARG A 303 -3.03 14.56 -3.51
N THR A 304 -1.89 14.37 -4.19
CA THR A 304 -1.88 14.00 -5.61
C THR A 304 -2.59 12.66 -5.86
N ASP A 305 -2.34 11.64 -5.03
CA ASP A 305 -3.04 10.35 -5.13
C ASP A 305 -4.54 10.51 -4.86
N HIS A 306 -4.95 11.25 -3.82
CA HIS A 306 -6.36 11.49 -3.51
C HIS A 306 -7.10 12.15 -4.69
N ALA A 307 -6.53 13.22 -5.25
CA ALA A 307 -7.11 13.91 -6.41
C ALA A 307 -7.21 12.99 -7.63
N HIS A 308 -6.18 12.18 -7.89
CA HIS A 308 -6.19 11.22 -8.98
C HIS A 308 -7.26 10.13 -8.77
N MET A 309 -7.30 9.51 -7.60
CA MET A 309 -8.28 8.47 -7.26
C MET A 309 -9.72 8.98 -7.38
N MET A 310 -9.97 10.20 -6.90
CA MET A 310 -11.27 10.86 -7.06
C MET A 310 -11.54 11.05 -8.56
N ARG A 311 -10.71 11.85 -9.27
CA ARG A 311 -10.90 12.15 -10.69
C ARG A 311 -11.14 10.91 -11.57
N ASP A 312 -10.40 9.84 -11.32
CA ASP A 312 -10.46 8.61 -12.12
C ASP A 312 -11.33 7.48 -11.52
N ARG A 313 -12.02 7.73 -10.40
CA ARG A 313 -12.88 6.74 -9.70
C ARG A 313 -12.16 5.43 -9.38
N LEU A 314 -10.87 5.52 -9.07
CA LEU A 314 -10.05 4.37 -8.68
C LEU A 314 -10.22 4.06 -7.19
N LEU A 315 -10.27 2.78 -6.86
CA LEU A 315 -10.11 2.36 -5.48
C LEU A 315 -8.68 2.65 -5.01
N PRO A 316 -8.49 3.04 -3.73
CA PRO A 316 -7.19 3.45 -3.21
C PRO A 316 -6.03 2.50 -3.50
N ASP A 317 -6.18 1.19 -3.22
CA ASP A 317 -5.11 0.21 -3.41
C ASP A 317 -5.04 -0.39 -4.83
N GLN A 318 -5.76 0.18 -5.82
CA GLN A 318 -5.44 -0.06 -7.23
C GLN A 318 -4.20 0.73 -7.66
N ILE A 319 -3.80 1.75 -6.89
CA ILE A 319 -2.52 2.43 -7.01
C ILE A 319 -1.53 1.73 -6.07
N HIS A 320 -0.55 1.03 -6.65
CA HIS A 320 0.35 0.13 -5.93
C HIS A 320 1.08 0.73 -4.71
N ASN A 321 1.41 2.03 -4.74
CA ASN A 321 2.14 2.72 -3.66
C ASN A 321 1.25 3.56 -2.74
N TYR A 322 -0.06 3.68 -3.01
CA TYR A 322 -0.94 4.59 -2.26
C TYR A 322 -0.84 4.40 -0.75
N ALA A 323 -1.01 3.16 -0.29
CA ALA A 323 -0.99 2.87 1.14
C ALA A 323 0.40 3.07 1.76
N HIS A 324 1.48 2.82 1.01
CA HIS A 324 2.85 3.06 1.46
C HIS A 324 3.16 4.56 1.58
N ASN A 325 2.75 5.37 0.60
CA ASN A 325 2.94 6.81 0.61
C ASN A 325 2.23 7.42 1.84
N ASN A 326 0.96 7.06 2.05
CA ASN A 326 0.16 7.58 3.15
C ASN A 326 0.63 7.09 4.53
N GLU A 327 1.02 5.81 4.68
CA GLU A 327 1.54 5.33 5.97
C GLU A 327 2.85 6.02 6.37
N TRP A 328 3.70 6.33 5.38
CA TRP A 328 4.92 7.09 5.62
C TRP A 328 4.60 8.54 5.97
N CYS A 329 3.68 9.19 5.26
CA CYS A 329 3.19 10.52 5.63
C CYS A 329 2.78 10.55 7.12
N ILE A 330 1.98 9.58 7.56
CA ILE A 330 1.58 9.46 8.96
C ILE A 330 2.79 9.31 9.89
N ARG A 331 3.75 8.44 9.57
CA ARG A 331 4.98 8.30 10.38
C ARG A 331 5.74 9.62 10.52
N ASN A 332 5.89 10.38 9.43
CA ASN A 332 6.59 11.66 9.48
C ASN A 332 5.78 12.72 10.25
N LEU A 333 4.45 12.74 10.15
CA LEU A 333 3.58 13.58 10.99
C LEU A 333 3.80 13.32 12.48
N LEU A 334 4.00 12.05 12.86
CA LEU A 334 4.35 11.68 14.24
C LEU A 334 5.72 12.20 14.68
N HIS A 335 6.70 12.37 13.79
CA HIS A 335 8.01 12.91 14.17
C HIS A 335 7.99 14.40 14.48
N ILE A 336 7.07 15.16 13.88
CA ILE A 336 6.93 16.62 14.06
C ILE A 336 5.77 17.03 14.98
N GLY A 337 4.96 16.07 15.45
CA GLY A 337 3.91 16.33 16.43
C GLY A 337 2.60 16.87 15.86
N ARG A 338 2.33 16.67 14.56
CA ARG A 338 1.00 16.88 13.93
C ARG A 338 0.12 15.66 14.20
N VAL A 339 -0.26 15.47 15.46
CA VAL A 339 -0.96 14.28 15.98
C VAL A 339 -2.37 14.17 15.41
N ASN A 340 -3.11 15.27 15.33
CA ASN A 340 -4.49 15.26 14.83
C ASN A 340 -4.52 14.89 13.34
N ASP A 341 -3.62 15.44 12.54
CA ASP A 341 -3.50 15.09 11.12
C ASP A 341 -3.10 13.61 10.93
N ALA A 342 -2.22 13.10 11.79
CA ALA A 342 -1.87 11.68 11.79
C ALA A 342 -3.07 10.78 12.14
N ILE A 343 -3.92 11.18 13.09
CA ILE A 343 -5.17 10.46 13.42
C ILE A 343 -6.13 10.52 12.24
N ASP A 344 -6.35 11.69 11.65
CA ASP A 344 -7.30 11.89 10.56
C ASP A 344 -6.91 11.13 9.30
N LEU A 345 -5.63 11.13 8.91
CA LEU A 345 -5.17 10.37 7.77
C LEU A 345 -5.19 8.84 8.04
N SER A 346 -4.86 8.41 9.27
CA SER A 346 -4.99 7.00 9.66
C SER A 346 -6.43 6.50 9.63
N LYS A 347 -7.37 7.34 10.08
CA LYS A 347 -8.81 7.09 9.97
C LYS A 347 -9.21 6.99 8.50
N ASN A 348 -8.86 7.97 7.67
CA ASN A 348 -9.22 7.97 6.25
C ASN A 348 -8.73 6.69 5.52
N MET A 349 -7.51 6.24 5.78
CA MET A 349 -7.00 4.95 5.26
C MET A 349 -7.81 3.73 5.73
N THR A 350 -8.41 3.79 6.92
CA THR A 350 -9.27 2.71 7.45
C THR A 350 -10.70 2.77 6.88
N GLU A 351 -11.17 3.96 6.51
CA GLU A 351 -12.46 4.21 5.84
C GLU A 351 -12.44 3.71 4.40
N ASN A 352 -11.27 3.70 3.77
CA ASN A 352 -11.07 3.28 2.40
C ASN A 352 -11.73 1.91 2.11
N PRO A 353 -12.36 1.75 0.93
CA PRO A 353 -13.01 0.50 0.54
C PRO A 353 -12.03 -0.68 0.53
N ARG A 354 -12.48 -1.80 1.08
CA ARG A 354 -11.76 -3.08 1.02
C ARG A 354 -12.04 -3.76 -0.31
N HIS A 355 -11.10 -4.59 -0.77
CA HIS A 355 -11.26 -5.40 -1.95
C HIS A 355 -10.50 -6.72 -1.76
N PRO A 356 -11.06 -7.91 -2.07
CA PRO A 356 -10.41 -9.19 -1.80
C PRO A 356 -9.01 -9.31 -2.44
N ARG A 357 -8.82 -8.69 -3.61
CA ARG A 357 -7.54 -8.66 -4.34
C ARG A 357 -6.60 -7.56 -3.86
N TYR A 358 -7.09 -6.37 -3.55
CA TYR A 358 -6.24 -5.18 -3.41
C TYR A 358 -6.08 -4.71 -1.96
N ASN A 359 -7.15 -4.74 -1.17
CA ASN A 359 -7.17 -4.15 0.17
C ASN A 359 -7.89 -5.05 1.19
N SER A 360 -7.13 -5.65 2.09
CA SER A 360 -7.65 -6.45 3.20
C SER A 360 -6.79 -6.25 4.43
N LEU A 361 -7.28 -6.65 5.61
CA LEU A 361 -6.48 -6.62 6.84
C LEU A 361 -5.31 -7.62 6.85
N THR A 362 -5.28 -8.58 5.92
CA THR A 362 -4.19 -9.55 5.79
C THR A 362 -3.13 -9.12 4.77
N ARG A 363 -3.40 -8.10 3.97
CA ARG A 363 -2.49 -7.50 3.00
C ARG A 363 -2.02 -6.14 3.52
N ARG A 364 -0.79 -5.75 3.15
CA ARG A 364 -0.22 -4.43 3.49
C ARG A 364 -0.82 -3.32 2.61
N GLY A 365 -2.13 -3.17 2.63
CA GLY A 365 -2.88 -2.10 1.94
C GLY A 365 -3.38 -1.03 2.93
N SER A 366 -4.20 -0.11 2.43
CA SER A 366 -4.70 1.04 3.20
C SER A 366 -5.42 0.62 4.48
N SER A 367 -6.25 -0.43 4.44
CA SER A 367 -6.97 -0.91 5.63
C SER A 367 -6.04 -1.41 6.74
N TYR A 368 -4.96 -2.12 6.37
CA TYR A 368 -3.99 -2.62 7.35
C TYR A 368 -3.15 -1.48 7.91
N TYR A 369 -2.57 -0.65 7.04
CA TYR A 369 -1.69 0.43 7.45
C TYR A 369 -2.42 1.53 8.21
N GLY A 370 -3.61 1.93 7.76
CA GLY A 370 -4.45 2.91 8.45
C GLY A 370 -4.72 2.50 9.89
N ARG A 371 -5.16 1.26 10.09
CA ARG A 371 -5.41 0.70 11.43
C ARG A 371 -4.13 0.58 12.27
N ALA A 372 -3.03 0.11 11.67
CA ALA A 372 -1.75 -0.02 12.36
C ALA A 372 -1.18 1.34 12.80
N ARG A 373 -1.31 2.35 11.95
CA ARG A 373 -0.89 3.73 12.25
C ARG A 373 -1.81 4.38 13.26
N LEU A 374 -3.12 4.15 13.20
CA LEU A 374 -4.04 4.64 14.21
C LEU A 374 -3.70 4.10 15.61
N PHE A 375 -3.43 2.80 15.75
CA PHE A 375 -2.94 2.24 17.02
C PHE A 375 -1.62 2.89 17.47
N THR A 376 -0.68 3.07 16.54
CA THR A 376 0.64 3.65 16.84
C THR A 376 0.51 5.10 17.31
N THR A 377 -0.22 5.93 16.57
CA THR A 377 -0.44 7.35 16.86
C THR A 377 -1.09 7.53 18.23
N LEU A 378 -2.20 6.83 18.47
CA LEU A 378 -2.96 6.96 19.71
C LEU A 378 -2.16 6.49 20.92
N TYR A 379 -1.39 5.40 20.78
CA TYR A 379 -0.52 4.92 21.86
C TYR A 379 0.67 5.84 22.11
N MET A 380 1.38 6.26 21.05
CA MET A 380 2.60 7.06 21.13
C MET A 380 2.37 8.43 21.77
N TYR A 381 1.20 9.02 21.49
CA TYR A 381 0.78 10.33 22.00
C TYR A 381 -0.24 10.23 23.14
N GLU A 382 -0.38 9.05 23.74
CA GLU A 382 -1.17 8.83 24.96
C GLU A 382 -2.65 9.26 24.84
N ARG A 383 -3.21 9.12 23.64
CA ARG A 383 -4.62 9.42 23.31
C ARG A 383 -5.51 8.24 23.75
N TRP A 384 -5.44 7.90 25.05
CA TRP A 384 -6.08 6.71 25.63
C TRP A 384 -7.59 6.74 25.49
N GLN A 385 -8.21 7.89 25.74
CA GLN A 385 -9.67 8.02 25.61
C GLN A 385 -10.11 7.86 24.15
N ASP A 386 -9.34 8.38 23.20
CA ASP A 386 -9.63 8.21 21.78
C ASP A 386 -9.46 6.76 21.33
N MET A 387 -8.46 6.04 21.85
CA MET A 387 -8.31 4.59 21.62
C MET A 387 -9.56 3.81 22.05
N VAL A 388 -10.07 4.10 23.26
CA VAL A 388 -11.29 3.47 23.80
C VAL A 388 -12.52 3.85 22.98
N ASN A 389 -12.67 5.13 22.62
CA ASN A 389 -13.81 5.61 21.84
C ASN A 389 -13.81 4.96 20.44
N LEU A 390 -12.68 4.99 19.75
CA LEU A 390 -12.55 4.45 18.40
C LEU A 390 -12.66 2.92 18.36
N SER A 391 -12.37 2.20 19.45
CA SER A 391 -12.57 0.75 19.50
C SER A 391 -14.04 0.33 19.40
N GLN A 392 -14.97 1.26 19.62
CA GLN A 392 -16.42 1.07 19.49
C GLN A 392 -16.95 1.50 18.12
N THR A 393 -16.07 1.79 17.17
CA THR A 393 -16.40 2.28 15.83
C THR A 393 -15.73 1.41 14.77
N PRO A 394 -16.10 1.51 13.48
CA PRO A 394 -15.44 0.75 12.41
C PRO A 394 -13.93 0.98 12.27
N TYR A 395 -13.38 2.07 12.84
CA TYR A 395 -11.94 2.36 12.79
C TYR A 395 -11.12 1.31 13.54
N LEU A 396 -11.49 1.05 14.80
CA LEU A 396 -10.79 0.11 15.68
C LEU A 396 -11.69 -1.06 16.13
N GLU A 397 -12.74 -1.39 15.37
CA GLU A 397 -13.67 -2.48 15.68
C GLU A 397 -12.95 -3.82 15.94
N GLU A 398 -13.58 -4.70 16.72
CA GLU A 398 -13.14 -6.08 16.86
C GLU A 398 -13.33 -6.83 15.53
N THR A 399 -12.27 -7.51 15.06
CA THR A 399 -12.29 -8.20 13.77
C THR A 399 -12.33 -9.71 13.95
N THR A 400 -12.71 -10.45 12.90
CA THR A 400 -12.59 -11.91 12.87
C THR A 400 -11.15 -12.39 12.72
N ASN A 401 -10.22 -11.51 12.32
CA ASN A 401 -8.79 -11.81 12.31
C ASN A 401 -8.25 -11.78 13.74
N GLU A 402 -7.86 -12.96 14.24
CA GLU A 402 -7.42 -13.13 15.63
C GLU A 402 -6.21 -12.27 16.00
N THR A 403 -5.27 -12.04 15.07
CA THR A 403 -4.09 -11.20 15.34
C THR A 403 -4.50 -9.74 15.55
N GLU A 404 -5.40 -9.22 14.69
CA GLU A 404 -5.94 -7.87 14.84
C GLU A 404 -6.87 -7.74 16.06
N LYS A 405 -7.58 -8.80 16.41
CA LYS A 405 -8.41 -8.88 17.64
C LYS A 405 -7.55 -8.78 18.90
N VAL A 406 -6.53 -9.63 19.04
CA VAL A 406 -5.62 -9.62 20.20
C VAL A 406 -4.88 -8.29 20.29
N LYS A 407 -4.46 -7.71 19.16
CA LYS A 407 -3.85 -6.37 19.09
C LYS A 407 -4.79 -5.31 19.64
N GLN A 408 -6.06 -5.31 19.23
CA GLN A 408 -7.06 -4.37 19.71
C GLN A 408 -7.27 -4.52 21.22
N TRP A 409 -7.55 -5.73 21.70
CA TRP A 409 -7.75 -5.98 23.14
C TRP A 409 -6.52 -5.59 23.98
N LYS A 410 -5.30 -5.80 23.46
CA LYS A 410 -4.06 -5.35 24.11
C LYS A 410 -4.05 -3.83 24.30
N TYR A 411 -4.17 -3.05 23.22
CA TYR A 411 -4.02 -1.60 23.29
C TYR A 411 -5.20 -0.91 23.97
N VAL A 412 -6.42 -1.42 23.80
CA VAL A 412 -7.60 -0.92 24.52
C VAL A 412 -7.52 -1.28 26.00
N GLY A 413 -7.05 -2.49 26.34
CA GLY A 413 -6.79 -2.90 27.72
C GLY A 413 -5.76 -2.00 28.41
N ILE A 414 -4.64 -1.71 27.73
CA ILE A 414 -3.65 -0.73 28.22
C ILE A 414 -4.30 0.63 28.42
N SER A 415 -5.12 1.09 27.47
CA SER A 415 -5.80 2.40 27.56
C SER A 415 -6.77 2.47 28.75
N TYR A 416 -7.53 1.40 29.03
CA TYR A 416 -8.38 1.34 30.22
C TYR A 416 -7.57 1.43 31.50
N VAL A 417 -6.42 0.77 31.58
CA VAL A 417 -5.53 0.86 32.74
C VAL A 417 -5.01 2.29 32.92
N MET A 418 -4.56 2.94 31.84
CA MET A 418 -4.07 4.32 31.87
C MET A 418 -5.18 5.35 32.20
N LEU A 419 -6.44 4.99 31.99
CA LEU A 419 -7.62 5.77 32.40
C LEU A 419 -8.18 5.33 33.75
N GLU A 420 -7.44 4.50 34.51
CA GLU A 420 -7.82 3.95 35.82
C GLU A 420 -9.12 3.10 35.83
N GLN A 421 -9.57 2.64 34.66
CA GLN A 421 -10.74 1.78 34.48
C GLN A 421 -10.36 0.29 34.56
N ASN A 422 -9.80 -0.13 35.70
CA ASN A 422 -9.24 -1.49 35.87
C ASN A 422 -10.25 -2.61 35.66
N ASP A 423 -11.52 -2.44 36.06
CA ASP A 423 -12.56 -3.45 35.87
C ASP A 423 -12.73 -3.82 34.38
N LYS A 424 -12.75 -2.81 33.50
CA LYS A 424 -12.85 -3.02 32.04
C LYS A 424 -11.58 -3.64 31.44
N ALA A 425 -10.42 -3.30 31.99
CA ALA A 425 -9.16 -3.93 31.58
C ALA A 425 -9.15 -5.42 31.95
N ASP A 426 -9.66 -5.78 33.14
CA ASP A 426 -9.75 -7.16 33.60
C ASP A 426 -10.81 -7.97 32.81
N GLU A 427 -11.89 -7.35 32.34
CA GLU A 427 -12.82 -7.99 31.37
C GLU A 427 -12.11 -8.41 30.07
N LEU A 428 -11.27 -7.53 29.50
CA LEU A 428 -10.48 -7.87 28.30
C LEU A 428 -9.44 -8.94 28.57
N LYS A 429 -8.81 -8.94 29.75
CA LYS A 429 -7.93 -10.04 30.18
C LYS A 429 -8.69 -11.36 30.30
N GLY A 430 -9.93 -11.34 30.78
CA GLY A 430 -10.82 -12.50 30.78
C GLY A 430 -10.98 -13.09 29.38
N LYS A 431 -11.35 -12.26 28.41
CA LYS A 431 -11.47 -12.67 26.98
C LYS A 431 -10.14 -13.20 26.41
N LEU A 432 -9.02 -12.56 26.73
CA LEU A 432 -7.69 -13.02 26.31
C LEU A 432 -7.32 -14.38 26.91
N ASN A 433 -7.66 -14.63 28.18
CA ASN A 433 -7.42 -15.91 28.84
C ASN A 433 -8.25 -17.03 28.22
N GLU A 434 -9.53 -16.77 27.93
CA GLU A 434 -10.40 -17.74 27.24
C GLU A 434 -9.84 -18.10 25.85
N LEU A 435 -9.44 -17.09 25.07
CA LEU A 435 -8.83 -17.29 23.76
C LEU A 435 -7.48 -18.01 23.86
N LEU A 436 -6.67 -17.69 24.87
CA LEU A 436 -5.40 -18.38 25.15
C LEU A 436 -5.64 -19.87 25.44
N SER A 437 -6.59 -20.20 26.31
CA SER A 437 -6.94 -21.59 26.63
C SER A 437 -7.44 -22.33 25.39
N HIS A 438 -8.29 -21.69 24.57
CA HIS A 438 -8.73 -22.26 23.29
C HIS A 438 -7.53 -22.54 22.36
N ASN A 439 -6.68 -21.55 22.14
CA ASN A 439 -5.50 -21.68 21.27
C ASN A 439 -4.51 -22.74 21.77
N GLN A 440 -4.33 -22.88 23.08
CA GLN A 440 -3.50 -23.94 23.67
C GLN A 440 -4.11 -25.33 23.44
N ALA A 441 -5.44 -25.47 23.58
CA ALA A 441 -6.13 -26.73 23.31
C ALA A 441 -6.04 -27.12 21.82
N GLU A 442 -6.26 -26.18 20.89
CA GLU A 442 -6.15 -26.43 19.45
C GLU A 442 -4.70 -26.73 19.03
N ARG A 443 -3.72 -26.07 19.65
CA ARG A 443 -2.30 -26.41 19.47
C ARG A 443 -2.03 -27.89 19.81
N THR A 444 -2.49 -28.33 20.99
CA THR A 444 -2.30 -29.71 21.45
C THR A 444 -2.99 -30.70 20.51
N LYS A 445 -4.24 -30.44 20.11
CA LYS A 445 -4.97 -31.28 19.14
C LYS A 445 -4.25 -31.38 17.80
N ALA A 446 -3.75 -30.26 17.28
CA ALA A 446 -3.02 -30.23 16.01
C ALA A 446 -1.71 -31.04 16.10
N GLU A 447 -0.99 -30.94 17.22
CA GLU A 447 0.22 -31.69 17.49
C GLU A 447 -0.05 -33.20 17.58
N GLU A 448 -1.07 -33.62 18.34
CA GLU A 448 -1.46 -35.02 18.50
C GLU A 448 -1.93 -35.64 17.17
N ALA A 449 -2.74 -34.91 16.40
CA ALA A 449 -3.22 -35.36 15.09
C ALA A 449 -2.06 -35.54 14.09
N ALA A 450 -1.10 -34.61 14.07
CA ALA A 450 0.08 -34.69 13.23
C ALA A 450 1.01 -35.82 13.66
N GLU A 451 1.22 -36.01 14.97
CA GLU A 451 2.01 -37.11 15.53
C GLU A 451 1.42 -38.46 15.14
N LYS A 452 0.10 -38.64 15.29
CA LYS A 452 -0.60 -39.88 14.91
C LYS A 452 -0.40 -40.17 13.42
N LYS A 453 -0.72 -39.20 12.55
CA LYS A 453 -0.60 -39.35 11.09
C LYS A 453 0.85 -39.66 10.67
N ALA A 454 1.81 -38.92 11.20
CA ALA A 454 3.23 -39.12 10.88
C ALA A 454 3.73 -40.47 11.41
N THR A 455 3.31 -40.90 12.59
CA THR A 455 3.67 -42.21 13.15
C THR A 455 3.15 -43.36 12.28
N GLU A 456 1.88 -43.28 11.86
CA GLU A 456 1.27 -44.26 10.94
C GLU A 456 1.97 -44.30 9.57
N GLU A 457 2.40 -43.15 9.05
CA GLU A 457 3.12 -43.04 7.77
C GLU A 457 4.55 -43.59 7.89
N GLN A 458 5.29 -43.21 8.93
CA GLN A 458 6.65 -43.71 9.16
C GLN A 458 6.68 -45.19 9.53
N ALA A 459 5.59 -45.76 10.07
CA ALA A 459 5.47 -47.19 10.33
C ALA A 459 5.45 -48.03 9.05
N LYS A 460 5.09 -47.45 7.89
CA LYS A 460 5.02 -48.16 6.59
C LYS A 460 6.36 -48.21 5.83
N ASP A 461 7.36 -47.45 6.27
CA ASP A 461 8.66 -47.37 5.60
C ASP A 461 9.72 -48.19 6.36
N ASP A 462 9.78 -49.50 6.11
CA ASP A 462 10.71 -50.41 6.79
C ASP A 462 12.19 -50.16 6.48
N LYS A 463 12.49 -49.38 5.44
CA LYS A 463 13.87 -49.07 5.01
C LYS A 463 14.45 -47.87 5.73
N LYS A 464 13.62 -47.00 6.33
CA LYS A 464 14.06 -45.77 7.00
C LYS A 464 14.53 -46.04 8.42
N LYS A 465 15.67 -45.45 8.82
CA LYS A 465 16.23 -45.63 10.17
C LYS A 465 15.31 -45.06 11.24
N LYS A 466 15.27 -45.69 12.41
CA LYS A 466 14.44 -45.26 13.56
C LYS A 466 14.65 -43.79 13.95
N GLU A 467 15.88 -43.30 13.86
CA GLU A 467 16.21 -41.90 14.16
C GLU A 467 15.59 -40.93 13.13
N ASP A 468 15.63 -41.28 11.84
CA ASP A 468 15.05 -40.46 10.77
C ASP A 468 13.51 -40.48 10.79
N LYS A 469 12.91 -41.60 11.22
CA LYS A 469 11.47 -41.69 11.49
C LYS A 469 11.07 -40.75 12.63
N LYS A 470 11.82 -40.75 13.74
CA LYS A 470 11.58 -39.83 14.86
C LYS A 470 11.70 -38.37 14.43
N LYS A 471 12.75 -38.00 13.70
CA LYS A 471 12.93 -36.63 13.17
C LYS A 471 11.77 -36.20 12.28
N ALA A 472 11.24 -37.10 11.45
CA ALA A 472 10.08 -36.81 10.61
C ALA A 472 8.80 -36.57 11.43
N ILE A 473 8.57 -37.36 12.48
CA ILE A 473 7.44 -37.17 13.41
C ILE A 473 7.60 -35.84 14.17
N ASP A 474 8.78 -35.57 14.73
CA ASP A 474 9.07 -34.33 15.46
C ASP A 474 8.90 -33.09 14.55
N LYS A 475 9.33 -33.19 13.28
CA LYS A 475 9.11 -32.13 12.28
C LYS A 475 7.62 -31.94 12.00
N ALA A 476 6.86 -33.01 11.77
CA ALA A 476 5.42 -32.92 11.52
C ALA A 476 4.67 -32.26 12.70
N LYS A 477 5.03 -32.63 13.93
CA LYS A 477 4.52 -31.99 15.16
C LYS A 477 4.85 -30.50 15.21
N SER A 478 6.11 -30.15 14.98
CA SER A 478 6.58 -28.76 14.98
C SER A 478 5.90 -27.91 13.91
N ASP A 479 5.73 -28.46 12.69
CA ASP A 479 5.11 -27.76 11.58
C ASP A 479 3.61 -27.54 11.85
N ALA A 480 2.91 -28.53 12.41
CA ALA A 480 1.49 -28.45 12.76
C ALA A 480 1.21 -27.43 13.87
N ARG A 481 2.08 -27.32 14.88
CA ARG A 481 1.86 -26.39 16.01
C ARG A 481 2.29 -24.95 15.74
N ARG A 482 3.13 -24.69 14.72
CA ARG A 482 3.76 -23.37 14.48
C ARG A 482 2.76 -22.21 14.36
N ALA A 483 1.64 -22.43 13.66
CA ALA A 483 0.60 -21.42 13.50
C ALA A 483 -0.04 -21.07 14.86
N TRP A 484 -0.25 -22.07 15.71
CA TRP A 484 -0.83 -21.91 17.04
C TRP A 484 0.17 -21.33 18.06
N ASP A 485 1.46 -21.66 17.98
CA ASP A 485 2.50 -21.07 18.82
C ASP A 485 2.52 -19.55 18.70
N THR A 486 2.32 -19.02 17.49
CA THR A 486 2.21 -17.57 17.27
C THR A 486 0.99 -16.99 17.95
N LYS A 487 -0.18 -17.64 17.82
CA LYS A 487 -1.44 -17.22 18.42
C LYS A 487 -1.40 -17.23 19.95
N VAL A 488 -0.90 -18.31 20.55
CA VAL A 488 -0.69 -18.47 22.00
C VAL A 488 0.22 -17.35 22.51
N ARG A 489 1.38 -17.15 21.87
CA ARG A 489 2.33 -16.10 22.25
C ARG A 489 1.72 -14.70 22.17
N ASN A 490 0.91 -14.42 21.15
CA ASN A 490 0.25 -13.11 21.02
C ASN A 490 -0.69 -12.84 22.21
N CYS A 491 -1.49 -13.82 22.64
CA CYS A 491 -2.36 -13.70 23.82
C CYS A 491 -1.55 -13.52 25.11
N GLU A 492 -0.51 -14.33 25.31
CA GLU A 492 0.38 -14.23 26.49
C GLU A 492 1.04 -12.85 26.57
N GLN A 493 1.54 -12.34 25.45
CA GLN A 493 2.13 -11.01 25.37
C GLN A 493 1.10 -9.89 25.62
N ALA A 494 -0.13 -10.04 25.13
CA ALA A 494 -1.19 -9.07 25.40
C ALA A 494 -1.55 -9.03 26.90
N LEU A 495 -1.77 -10.20 27.52
CA LEU A 495 -2.06 -10.33 28.95
C LEU A 495 -0.94 -9.74 29.81
N ALA A 496 0.31 -10.08 29.50
CA ALA A 496 1.47 -9.59 30.22
C ALA A 496 1.64 -8.08 30.06
N ALA A 497 1.36 -7.51 28.88
CA ALA A 497 1.42 -6.07 28.68
C ALA A 497 0.37 -5.33 29.53
N ILE A 498 -0.92 -5.73 29.47
CA ILE A 498 -1.97 -5.10 30.29
C ILE A 498 -1.62 -5.19 31.77
N THR A 499 -1.21 -6.36 32.24
CA THR A 499 -0.81 -6.58 33.65
C THR A 499 0.39 -5.70 34.03
N GLY A 500 1.38 -5.57 33.15
CA GLY A 500 2.53 -4.71 33.37
C GLY A 500 2.16 -3.23 33.53
N TYR A 501 1.20 -2.75 32.73
CA TYR A 501 0.65 -1.41 32.89
C TYR A 501 -0.17 -1.25 34.18
N GLN A 502 -0.88 -2.29 34.65
CA GLN A 502 -1.61 -2.24 35.93
C GLN A 502 -0.64 -2.03 37.10
N HIS A 503 0.48 -2.76 37.10
CA HIS A 503 1.55 -2.56 38.07
C HIS A 503 2.22 -1.19 37.93
N LEU A 504 2.42 -0.71 36.69
CA LEU A 504 3.01 0.60 36.42
C LEU A 504 2.19 1.73 37.07
N VAL A 505 0.87 1.76 36.86
CA VAL A 505 -0.03 2.78 37.44
C VAL A 505 -0.08 2.70 38.97
N LYS A 506 0.06 1.50 39.56
CA LYS A 506 0.13 1.30 41.02
C LYS A 506 1.48 1.69 41.64
N GLY A 507 2.51 1.97 40.84
CA GLY A 507 3.87 2.21 41.32
C GLY A 507 4.62 0.93 41.73
N GLU A 508 4.14 -0.25 41.32
CA GLU A 508 4.76 -1.56 41.58
C GLU A 508 5.86 -1.83 40.53
N VAL A 509 6.97 -1.11 40.65
CA VAL A 509 7.98 -0.94 39.59
C VAL A 509 8.61 -2.27 39.14
N LYS A 510 8.91 -3.19 40.06
CA LYS A 510 9.58 -4.47 39.74
C LYS A 510 8.65 -5.39 38.96
N GLU A 511 7.40 -5.48 39.41
CA GLU A 511 6.32 -6.26 38.82
C GLU A 511 5.98 -5.70 37.44
N ALA A 512 5.88 -4.38 37.30
CA ALA A 512 5.68 -3.71 36.02
C ALA A 512 6.78 -4.07 35.02
N GLN A 513 8.05 -3.95 35.42
CA GLN A 513 9.19 -4.27 34.55
C GLN A 513 9.21 -5.75 34.14
N GLU A 514 8.90 -6.67 35.04
CA GLU A 514 8.85 -8.11 34.74
C GLU A 514 7.75 -8.43 33.72
N HIS A 515 6.54 -7.93 33.95
CA HIS A 515 5.39 -8.19 33.09
C HIS A 515 5.53 -7.51 31.72
N LEU A 516 6.00 -6.27 31.66
CA LEU A 516 6.21 -5.57 30.38
C LEU A 516 7.28 -6.28 29.52
N LYS A 517 8.31 -6.91 30.11
CA LYS A 517 9.32 -7.72 29.38
C LYS A 517 8.67 -8.95 28.75
N LYS A 518 7.71 -9.57 29.44
CA LYS A 518 6.92 -10.69 28.92
C LYS A 518 5.89 -10.22 27.88
N GLY A 519 5.45 -8.96 27.93
CA GLY A 519 4.53 -8.33 26.98
C GLY A 519 5.08 -8.09 25.57
N GLY A 520 6.29 -8.58 25.31
CA GLY A 520 7.06 -8.37 24.09
C GLY A 520 8.15 -7.34 24.32
N THR A 521 7.95 -6.15 23.78
CA THR A 521 8.96 -5.10 23.68
C THR A 521 8.57 -3.94 24.60
N ILE A 522 9.35 -3.70 25.65
CA ILE A 522 9.18 -2.56 26.57
C ILE A 522 9.66 -1.29 25.92
N ASP A 523 8.75 -0.35 25.62
CA ASP A 523 9.09 1.01 25.19
C ASP A 523 10.31 1.57 25.96
N ARG A 524 11.32 2.07 25.24
CA ARG A 524 12.60 2.44 25.87
C ARG A 524 12.46 3.56 26.90
N MET A 525 11.54 4.50 26.71
CA MET A 525 11.31 5.57 27.67
C MET A 525 10.56 5.08 28.90
N ILE A 526 9.63 4.14 28.75
CA ILE A 526 9.02 3.44 29.89
C ILE A 526 10.08 2.66 30.68
N LEU A 527 10.97 1.95 30.00
CA LEU A 527 12.09 1.25 30.65
C LEU A 527 12.96 2.23 31.45
N ALA A 528 13.31 3.38 30.87
CA ALA A 528 14.11 4.40 31.53
C ALA A 528 13.41 4.96 32.78
N LYS A 529 12.10 5.28 32.71
CA LYS A 529 11.30 5.71 33.86
C LYS A 529 11.25 4.64 34.96
N LEU A 530 11.06 3.37 34.60
CA LEU A 530 11.10 2.24 35.55
C LEU A 530 12.48 2.05 36.21
N GLN A 531 13.58 2.25 35.47
CA GLN A 531 14.92 2.22 36.05
C GLN A 531 15.10 3.33 37.08
N LEU A 532 14.66 4.55 36.75
CA LEU A 532 14.75 5.70 37.66
C LEU A 532 13.94 5.44 38.93
N ALA A 533 12.70 4.97 38.80
CA ALA A 533 11.83 4.65 39.93
C ALA A 533 12.39 3.51 40.82
N ASN A 534 13.21 2.62 40.26
CA ASN A 534 13.94 1.57 41.00
C ASN A 534 15.27 2.06 41.62
N GLY A 535 15.61 3.35 41.49
CA GLY A 535 16.86 3.93 41.99
C GLY A 535 18.06 3.78 41.06
N ASP A 536 17.91 3.18 39.87
CA ASP A 536 18.95 3.07 38.84
C ASP A 536 18.97 4.35 37.97
N LYS A 537 19.36 5.48 38.57
CA LYS A 537 19.45 6.78 37.89
C LYS A 537 20.42 6.73 36.69
N GLU A 538 21.58 6.11 36.85
CA GLU A 538 22.59 6.02 35.78
C GLU A 538 22.07 5.20 34.58
N GLY A 539 21.48 4.04 34.84
CA GLY A 539 20.88 3.20 33.79
C GLY A 539 19.71 3.90 33.10
N ALA A 540 18.85 4.60 33.85
CA ALA A 540 17.75 5.38 33.30
C ALA A 540 18.24 6.45 32.32
N LEU A 541 19.22 7.27 32.74
CA LEU A 541 19.79 8.32 31.92
C LEU A 541 20.47 7.76 30.66
N LYS A 542 21.19 6.65 30.78
CA LYS A 542 21.82 5.97 29.63
C LYS A 542 20.78 5.42 28.64
N THR A 543 19.71 4.80 29.13
CA THR A 543 18.62 4.27 28.30
C THR A 543 17.90 5.41 27.58
N GLY A 544 17.54 6.47 28.30
CA GLY A 544 16.85 7.64 27.74
C GLY A 544 17.69 8.39 26.70
N GLU A 545 18.96 8.67 27.01
CA GLU A 545 19.89 9.33 26.09
C GLU A 545 20.14 8.47 24.84
N GLY A 546 20.31 7.15 25.01
CA GLY A 546 20.42 6.22 23.88
C GLY A 546 19.17 6.21 23.00
N HIS A 547 17.98 6.38 23.58
CA HIS A 547 16.73 6.50 22.83
C HIS A 547 16.69 7.81 22.02
N VAL A 548 16.95 8.97 22.63
CA VAL A 548 16.94 10.26 21.92
C VAL A 548 18.01 10.33 20.82
N ASN A 549 19.22 9.84 21.08
CA ASN A 549 20.30 9.80 20.08
C ASN A 549 19.94 9.00 18.83
N SER A 550 19.01 8.05 18.98
CA SER A 550 18.50 7.19 17.91
C SER A 550 17.30 7.79 17.16
N HIS A 551 16.69 8.84 17.72
CA HIS A 551 15.48 9.51 17.24
C HIS A 551 15.73 11.03 17.15
N GLN A 552 16.84 11.39 16.50
CA GLN A 552 17.25 12.78 16.33
C GLN A 552 16.16 13.58 15.60
N ASN A 553 15.92 14.80 16.08
CA ASN A 553 14.90 15.73 15.57
C ASN A 553 13.46 15.21 15.64
N GLU A 554 13.16 14.29 16.57
CA GLU A 554 11.78 13.83 16.80
C GLU A 554 11.23 14.48 18.08
N VAL A 555 10.04 15.07 17.99
CA VAL A 555 9.48 15.89 19.09
C VAL A 555 9.11 15.05 20.31
N GLN A 556 8.53 13.87 20.12
CA GLN A 556 8.02 13.05 21.23
C GLN A 556 9.13 12.41 22.08
N PRO A 557 10.20 11.83 21.48
CA PRO A 557 11.34 11.34 22.26
C PRO A 557 11.99 12.43 23.11
N LEU A 558 12.10 13.66 22.58
CA LEU A 558 12.60 14.80 23.35
C LEU A 558 11.68 15.17 24.51
N CYS A 559 10.35 15.15 24.34
CA CYS A 559 9.41 15.41 25.42
C CYS A 559 9.58 14.42 26.58
N HIS A 560 9.62 13.12 26.28
CA HIS A 560 9.84 12.10 27.30
C HIS A 560 11.21 12.21 27.96
N TRP A 561 12.23 12.64 27.22
CA TRP A 561 13.55 12.86 27.76
C TRP A 561 13.60 14.06 28.72
N ILE A 562 12.92 15.15 28.40
CA ILE A 562 12.78 16.32 29.28
C ILE A 562 12.09 15.91 30.59
N GLU A 563 10.97 15.18 30.51
CA GLU A 563 10.27 14.66 31.69
C GLU A 563 11.20 13.81 32.57
N LEU A 564 11.91 12.84 31.97
CA LEU A 564 12.82 11.95 32.69
C LEU A 564 13.98 12.72 33.34
N LEU A 565 14.53 13.74 32.67
CA LEU A 565 15.60 14.56 33.20
C LEU A 565 15.15 15.43 34.38
N VAL A 566 13.95 16.00 34.30
CA VAL A 566 13.38 16.76 35.42
C VAL A 566 13.13 15.83 36.62
N GLU A 567 12.56 14.65 36.39
CA GLU A 567 12.33 13.65 37.45
C GLU A 567 13.65 13.16 38.08
N ALA A 568 14.72 13.08 37.27
CA ALA A 568 16.06 12.72 37.73
C ALA A 568 16.85 13.87 38.37
N ASP A 569 16.27 15.06 38.53
CA ASP A 569 16.94 16.28 39.05
C ASP A 569 18.16 16.72 38.19
N GLU A 570 18.07 16.56 36.87
CA GLU A 570 19.09 16.93 35.88
C GLU A 570 18.70 18.20 35.10
N MET A 571 18.38 19.27 35.84
CA MET A 571 17.73 20.48 35.30
C MET A 571 18.49 21.16 34.16
N ASP A 572 19.82 21.18 34.19
CA ASP A 572 20.61 21.82 33.12
C ASP A 572 20.59 21.01 31.82
N ARG A 573 20.53 19.68 31.90
CA ARG A 573 20.32 18.83 30.74
C ARG A 573 18.88 18.96 30.24
N ALA A 574 17.90 19.07 31.15
CA ALA A 574 16.51 19.26 30.79
C ALA A 574 16.30 20.55 30.00
N ARG A 575 16.93 21.66 30.44
CA ARG A 575 16.92 22.94 29.72
C ARG A 575 17.48 22.82 28.30
N LYS A 576 18.62 22.15 28.13
CA LYS A 576 19.22 21.92 26.80
C LYS A 576 18.30 21.10 25.89
N ALA A 577 17.72 20.02 26.41
CA ALA A 577 16.78 19.19 25.66
C ALA A 577 15.51 19.98 25.28
N PHE A 578 15.03 20.83 26.17
CA PHE A 578 13.89 21.72 25.92
C PHE A 578 14.19 22.76 24.84
N ASP A 579 15.37 23.38 24.85
CA ASP A 579 15.78 24.28 23.77
C ASP A 579 15.83 23.56 22.41
N SER A 580 16.36 22.33 22.37
CA SER A 580 16.33 21.50 21.15
C SER A 580 14.91 21.15 20.70
N LEU A 581 13.97 20.88 21.63
CA LEU A 581 12.57 20.65 21.29
C LEU A 581 11.95 21.91 20.68
N ARG A 582 12.23 23.09 21.26
CA ARG A 582 11.70 24.37 20.76
C ARG A 582 12.12 24.62 19.32
N ASP A 583 13.34 24.27 18.94
CA ASP A 583 13.85 24.45 17.57
C ASP A 583 13.08 23.64 16.50
N ILE A 584 12.40 22.57 16.89
CA ILE A 584 11.63 21.70 15.99
C ILE A 584 10.13 21.68 16.31
N SER A 585 9.64 22.66 17.07
CA SER A 585 8.28 22.66 17.61
C SER A 585 7.21 23.26 16.69
N GLY A 586 7.60 23.74 15.50
CA GLY A 586 6.78 24.56 14.60
C GLY A 586 5.39 24.00 14.29
N SER A 587 5.27 22.68 14.21
CA SER A 587 4.03 21.99 13.85
C SER A 587 3.36 21.22 14.98
N VAL A 588 3.85 21.36 16.22
CA VAL A 588 3.35 20.59 17.36
C VAL A 588 1.91 20.96 17.73
N ASP A 589 1.08 19.94 17.91
CA ASP A 589 -0.27 19.98 18.47
C ASP A 589 -0.23 20.04 20.00
N LEU A 590 -0.17 21.26 20.55
CA LEU A 590 0.09 21.51 21.99
C LEU A 590 -0.90 20.84 22.95
N GLU A 591 -2.12 20.55 22.49
CA GLU A 591 -3.15 19.89 23.28
C GLU A 591 -2.93 18.39 23.46
N SER A 592 -2.03 17.77 22.68
CA SER A 592 -1.71 16.35 22.89
C SER A 592 -1.01 16.15 24.24
N PRO A 593 -1.35 15.09 25.01
CA PRO A 593 -0.93 14.93 26.42
C PRO A 593 0.56 15.10 26.70
N VAL A 594 1.41 14.57 25.81
CA VAL A 594 2.87 14.64 25.93
C VAL A 594 3.38 16.09 25.91
N PHE A 595 2.85 16.93 25.01
CA PHE A 595 3.25 18.33 24.91
C PHE A 595 2.62 19.19 25.99
N ALA A 596 1.39 18.87 26.42
CA ALA A 596 0.75 19.53 27.54
C ALA A 596 1.58 19.38 28.83
N ARG A 597 2.13 18.19 29.10
CA ARG A 597 3.05 17.98 30.24
C ARG A 597 4.33 18.79 30.13
N VAL A 598 4.99 18.81 28.98
CA VAL A 598 6.19 19.64 28.81
C VAL A 598 5.86 21.13 28.95
N SER A 599 4.67 21.56 28.53
CA SER A 599 4.20 22.94 28.69
C SER A 599 4.10 23.35 30.16
N THR A 600 3.74 22.45 31.08
CA THR A 600 3.73 22.76 32.53
C THR A 600 5.13 22.91 33.12
N LEU A 601 6.15 22.34 32.47
CA LEU A 601 7.55 22.44 32.88
C LEU A 601 8.26 23.68 32.31
N ALA A 602 7.69 24.33 31.29
CA ALA A 602 8.36 25.39 30.52
C ALA A 602 8.91 26.54 31.38
N THR A 603 8.13 27.05 32.34
CA THR A 603 8.55 28.12 33.26
C THR A 603 9.76 27.68 34.10
N GLY A 604 9.74 26.47 34.67
CA GLY A 604 10.86 25.92 35.43
C GLY A 604 12.12 25.67 34.59
N LEU A 605 11.93 25.53 33.27
CA LEU A 605 12.99 25.39 32.27
C LEU A 605 13.43 26.74 31.68
N GLY A 606 12.91 27.87 32.19
CA GLY A 606 13.35 29.22 31.81
C GLY A 606 12.58 29.85 30.64
N CYS A 607 11.35 29.41 30.36
CA CYS A 607 10.49 29.99 29.34
C CYS A 607 9.14 30.43 29.93
N ASP A 608 8.97 31.73 30.11
CA ASP A 608 7.76 32.35 30.71
C ASP A 608 6.65 32.68 29.69
N GLY A 609 6.79 32.19 28.45
CA GLY A 609 5.87 32.48 27.34
C GLY A 609 5.62 31.27 26.44
N ALA A 610 5.11 31.52 25.23
CA ALA A 610 4.93 30.47 24.23
C ALA A 610 6.29 29.85 23.88
N TRP A 611 6.46 28.56 24.17
CA TRP A 611 7.70 27.84 23.89
C TRP A 611 7.76 27.33 22.44
N LYS A 612 6.59 27.04 21.85
CA LYS A 612 6.45 26.69 20.43
C LYS A 612 6.96 27.83 19.55
N LYS A 613 7.87 27.53 18.64
CA LYS A 613 8.42 28.49 17.66
C LYS A 613 7.62 28.49 16.37
N GLU A 614 7.78 29.54 15.58
CA GLU A 614 7.29 29.57 14.19
C GLU A 614 8.11 28.61 13.33
N LEU A 615 7.46 27.96 12.36
CA LEU A 615 8.14 27.04 11.44
C LEU A 615 8.92 27.83 10.39
N GLU A 616 10.24 27.66 10.36
CA GLU A 616 11.11 28.23 9.32
C GLU A 616 11.38 27.21 8.21
N VAL A 617 11.04 27.56 6.97
CA VAL A 617 11.31 26.73 5.80
C VAL A 617 12.74 26.98 5.33
N GLN A 618 13.51 25.90 5.15
CA GLN A 618 14.88 25.96 4.64
C GLN A 618 14.92 26.45 3.18
N ASN A 619 15.99 27.16 2.80
CA ASN A 619 16.11 27.77 1.45
C ASN A 619 16.48 26.77 0.33
N ASP A 620 16.79 25.52 0.66
CA ASP A 620 17.26 24.48 -0.27
C ASP A 620 16.18 23.45 -0.63
N VAL A 621 14.91 23.72 -0.30
CA VAL A 621 13.77 22.81 -0.53
C VAL A 621 13.10 22.99 -1.89
N GLY A 622 13.60 23.91 -2.71
CA GLY A 622 13.04 24.25 -4.01
C GLY A 622 11.72 25.01 -3.90
N GLU A 623 10.98 25.08 -5.00
CA GLU A 623 9.70 25.77 -5.06
C GLU A 623 8.58 24.90 -4.50
N ARG A 624 8.00 25.30 -3.36
CA ARG A 624 6.82 24.64 -2.78
C ARG A 624 5.56 25.28 -3.31
N VAL A 625 4.71 24.48 -3.96
CA VAL A 625 3.36 24.89 -4.36
C VAL A 625 2.43 24.92 -3.16
N ASP A 626 1.26 25.54 -3.31
CA ASP A 626 0.18 25.36 -2.35
C ASP A 626 -0.25 23.87 -2.36
N LEU A 627 -0.25 23.20 -1.22
CA LEU A 627 -0.61 21.79 -1.11
C LEU A 627 -2.06 21.54 -1.56
N ASP A 628 -2.97 22.48 -1.30
CA ASP A 628 -4.37 22.36 -1.71
C ASP A 628 -4.53 22.38 -3.23
N SER A 629 -3.56 22.95 -3.97
CA SER A 629 -3.56 22.90 -5.44
C SER A 629 -3.29 21.51 -6.01
N LEU A 630 -2.69 20.60 -5.22
CA LEU A 630 -2.41 19.22 -5.63
C LEU A 630 -3.58 18.27 -5.36
N GLY A 631 -4.42 18.59 -4.38
CA GLY A 631 -5.55 17.77 -3.98
C GLY A 631 -5.90 17.88 -2.50
N PRO A 632 -7.02 17.25 -2.09
CA PRO A 632 -7.46 17.27 -0.70
C PRO A 632 -6.57 16.41 0.19
N PHE A 633 -6.42 16.83 1.45
CA PHE A 633 -5.65 16.07 2.45
C PHE A 633 -6.20 14.66 2.68
N ARG A 634 -7.50 14.45 2.47
CA ARG A 634 -8.19 13.16 2.63
C ARG A 634 -8.88 12.78 1.33
N TRP A 635 -8.88 11.49 1.02
CA TRP A 635 -9.75 10.96 -0.02
C TRP A 635 -11.20 10.95 0.45
N SER A 636 -12.12 11.28 -0.44
CA SER A 636 -13.56 11.12 -0.22
C SER A 636 -14.22 10.39 -1.40
N PRO A 637 -15.28 9.60 -1.17
CA PRO A 637 -16.04 9.00 -2.26
C PRO A 637 -16.67 10.07 -3.16
N LEU A 638 -16.94 9.72 -4.41
CA LEU A 638 -17.55 10.62 -5.38
C LEU A 638 -19.05 10.37 -5.56
N PRO A 639 -19.83 11.39 -5.98
CA PRO A 639 -21.21 11.19 -6.40
C PRO A 639 -21.32 10.13 -7.51
N ALA A 640 -22.36 9.31 -7.43
CA ALA A 640 -22.78 8.42 -8.49
C ALA A 640 -23.36 9.23 -9.67
N GLU A 641 -23.19 8.70 -10.88
CA GLU A 641 -23.74 9.33 -12.08
C GLU A 641 -25.26 9.15 -12.13
N GLU A 642 -25.99 10.21 -12.50
CA GLU A 642 -27.44 10.11 -12.65
C GLU A 642 -27.80 9.44 -13.97
N PHE A 643 -28.77 8.52 -13.95
CA PHE A 643 -29.32 7.92 -15.16
C PHE A 643 -30.84 7.87 -15.14
N THR A 644 -31.42 7.71 -16.33
CA THR A 644 -32.83 7.39 -16.54
C THR A 644 -32.92 6.31 -17.61
N LEU A 645 -33.17 5.07 -17.19
CA LEU A 645 -33.15 3.89 -18.06
C LEU A 645 -34.51 3.20 -18.09
N ARG A 646 -34.80 2.45 -19.15
CA ARG A 646 -36.10 1.79 -19.30
C ARG A 646 -36.13 0.49 -18.50
N ASP A 647 -37.18 0.31 -17.70
CA ASP A 647 -37.47 -0.96 -17.03
C ASP A 647 -38.22 -1.90 -17.96
N TYR A 648 -37.69 -3.10 -18.03
CA TYR A 648 -38.25 -4.23 -18.76
C TYR A 648 -39.70 -4.57 -18.38
N ARG A 649 -40.00 -4.61 -17.08
CA ARG A 649 -41.23 -5.21 -16.54
C ARG A 649 -42.47 -4.40 -16.86
N ASN A 650 -42.34 -3.08 -16.80
CA ASN A 650 -43.46 -2.14 -16.86
C ASN A 650 -43.29 -1.11 -17.99
N LYS A 651 -42.21 -1.20 -18.79
CA LYS A 651 -41.87 -0.29 -19.89
C LYS A 651 -41.72 1.19 -19.45
N ARG A 652 -41.63 1.46 -18.14
CA ARG A 652 -41.47 2.79 -17.56
C ARG A 652 -39.98 3.14 -17.49
N PHE A 653 -39.65 4.42 -17.56
CA PHE A 653 -38.31 4.89 -17.22
C PHE A 653 -38.09 4.93 -15.70
N VAL A 654 -36.97 4.40 -15.25
CA VAL A 654 -36.48 4.38 -13.87
C VAL A 654 -35.29 5.30 -13.78
N SER A 655 -35.37 6.28 -12.88
CA SER A 655 -34.26 7.17 -12.59
C SER A 655 -33.39 6.59 -11.47
N ALA A 656 -32.08 6.85 -11.52
CA ALA A 656 -31.17 6.67 -10.38
C ALA A 656 -31.73 7.33 -9.11
N ARG A 657 -32.45 8.46 -9.26
CA ARG A 657 -33.08 9.19 -8.15
C ARG A 657 -34.18 8.43 -7.44
N GLU A 658 -34.80 7.43 -8.08
CA GLU A 658 -35.79 6.55 -7.42
C GLU A 658 -35.16 5.67 -6.34
N PHE A 659 -33.83 5.54 -6.36
CA PHE A 659 -33.04 4.83 -5.37
C PHE A 659 -32.37 5.77 -4.36
N ASN A 660 -32.49 7.09 -4.54
CA ASN A 660 -31.96 8.05 -3.57
C ASN A 660 -32.62 7.86 -2.20
N SER A 661 -31.87 8.10 -1.13
CA SER A 661 -32.26 7.85 0.27
C SER A 661 -32.23 6.38 0.71
N LYS A 662 -31.84 5.44 -0.17
CA LYS A 662 -31.50 4.06 0.21
C LYS A 662 -30.16 3.65 -0.38
N PRO A 663 -29.33 2.91 0.35
CA PRO A 663 -28.11 2.36 -0.22
C PRO A 663 -28.46 1.36 -1.32
N THR A 664 -27.70 1.36 -2.41
CA THR A 664 -28.03 0.63 -3.64
C THR A 664 -26.81 -0.11 -4.19
N VAL A 665 -26.98 -1.38 -4.51
CA VAL A 665 -26.03 -2.18 -5.29
C VAL A 665 -26.41 -2.10 -6.77
N VAL A 666 -25.49 -1.65 -7.61
CA VAL A 666 -25.68 -1.56 -9.07
C VAL A 666 -24.79 -2.60 -9.75
N ILE A 667 -25.37 -3.44 -10.60
CA ILE A 667 -24.66 -4.49 -11.34
C ILE A 667 -24.77 -4.23 -12.85
N PHE A 668 -23.67 -3.90 -13.50
CA PHE A 668 -23.53 -3.80 -14.95
C PHE A 668 -23.16 -5.16 -15.52
N TYR A 669 -24.02 -5.69 -16.40
CA TYR A 669 -23.80 -7.00 -17.02
C TYR A 669 -24.04 -6.96 -18.54
N LEU A 670 -23.35 -7.84 -19.26
CA LEU A 670 -23.18 -7.78 -20.71
C LEU A 670 -24.27 -8.51 -21.50
N GLY A 671 -25.49 -8.55 -20.98
CA GLY A 671 -26.64 -9.11 -21.69
C GLY A 671 -26.72 -10.64 -21.75
N ALA A 672 -27.62 -11.14 -22.60
CA ALA A 672 -28.02 -12.55 -22.69
C ALA A 672 -26.95 -13.48 -23.25
N GLY A 673 -26.01 -12.95 -24.03
CA GLY A 673 -24.88 -13.72 -24.58
C GLY A 673 -23.78 -14.00 -23.56
N CYS A 674 -23.81 -13.35 -22.40
CA CYS A 674 -22.79 -13.46 -21.36
C CYS A 674 -23.17 -14.55 -20.34
N LEU A 675 -22.54 -15.74 -20.46
CA LEU A 675 -22.77 -16.84 -19.52
C LEU A 675 -22.29 -16.50 -18.10
N SER A 676 -21.13 -15.85 -17.96
CA SER A 676 -20.60 -15.44 -16.66
C SER A 676 -21.52 -14.44 -15.95
N CYS A 677 -22.19 -13.56 -16.69
CA CYS A 677 -23.20 -12.63 -16.16
C CYS A 677 -24.42 -13.39 -15.61
N THR A 678 -24.82 -14.46 -16.30
CA THR A 678 -25.91 -15.33 -15.83
C THR A 678 -25.57 -15.98 -14.50
N GLU A 679 -24.36 -16.52 -14.38
CA GLU A 679 -23.88 -17.08 -13.12
C GLU A 679 -23.80 -16.02 -12.00
N GLN A 680 -23.32 -14.81 -12.32
CA GLN A 680 -23.25 -13.70 -11.36
C GLN A 680 -24.64 -13.38 -10.81
N ILE A 681 -25.62 -13.13 -11.69
CA ILE A 681 -26.99 -12.81 -11.31
C ILE A 681 -27.63 -13.94 -10.49
N GLN A 682 -27.42 -15.21 -10.87
CA GLN A 682 -27.88 -16.38 -10.12
C GLN A 682 -27.27 -16.49 -8.72
N LYS A 683 -26.03 -16.03 -8.50
CA LYS A 683 -25.43 -15.94 -7.16
C LYS A 683 -26.03 -14.83 -6.30
N PHE A 684 -26.44 -13.71 -6.89
CA PHE A 684 -27.08 -12.61 -6.17
C PHE A 684 -28.53 -12.90 -5.78
N ILE A 685 -29.31 -13.56 -6.65
CA ILE A 685 -30.72 -13.91 -6.40
C ILE A 685 -31.00 -14.46 -4.98
N PRO A 686 -30.30 -15.51 -4.48
CA PRO A 686 -30.55 -16.07 -3.14
C PRO A 686 -30.11 -15.17 -1.98
N LYS A 687 -29.45 -14.04 -2.24
CA LYS A 687 -28.95 -13.09 -1.22
C LYS A 687 -29.80 -11.83 -1.11
N ILE A 688 -30.81 -11.65 -1.96
CA ILE A 688 -31.56 -10.40 -2.06
C ILE A 688 -32.29 -10.05 -0.75
N ASP A 689 -32.92 -11.04 -0.09
CA ASP A 689 -33.56 -10.82 1.20
C ASP A 689 -32.55 -10.27 2.24
N ALA A 690 -31.32 -10.80 2.26
CA ALA A 690 -30.28 -10.32 3.17
C ALA A 690 -29.76 -8.92 2.83
N PHE A 691 -29.80 -8.51 1.56
CA PHE A 691 -29.53 -7.13 1.14
C PHE A 691 -30.67 -6.20 1.59
N GLU A 692 -31.92 -6.58 1.37
CA GLU A 692 -33.09 -5.80 1.77
C GLU A 692 -33.20 -5.63 3.29
N GLU A 693 -32.94 -6.68 4.07
CA GLU A 693 -32.84 -6.63 5.54
C GLU A 693 -31.73 -5.69 6.01
N ALA A 694 -30.66 -5.58 5.23
CA ALA A 694 -29.57 -4.64 5.47
C ALA A 694 -29.84 -3.23 4.95
N GLY A 695 -31.02 -2.98 4.38
CA GLY A 695 -31.47 -1.70 3.84
C GLY A 695 -31.05 -1.44 2.39
N PHE A 696 -30.36 -2.37 1.74
CA PHE A 696 -29.91 -2.22 0.35
C PHE A 696 -31.04 -2.49 -0.65
N GLN A 697 -31.00 -1.74 -1.74
CA GLN A 697 -31.68 -2.09 -2.98
C GLN A 697 -30.69 -2.70 -3.96
N VAL A 698 -31.16 -3.51 -4.89
CA VAL A 698 -30.33 -4.06 -5.98
C VAL A 698 -30.95 -3.67 -7.32
N VAL A 699 -30.12 -3.22 -8.25
CA VAL A 699 -30.50 -2.93 -9.63
C VAL A 699 -29.45 -3.49 -10.58
N ALA A 700 -29.90 -4.14 -11.65
CA ALA A 700 -29.01 -4.58 -12.72
C ALA A 700 -29.24 -3.76 -14.00
N VAL A 701 -28.14 -3.33 -14.62
CA VAL A 701 -28.09 -2.55 -15.85
C VAL A 701 -27.52 -3.45 -16.95
N SER A 702 -28.33 -3.73 -17.97
CA SER A 702 -27.96 -4.57 -19.10
C SER A 702 -27.49 -3.75 -20.29
N SER A 703 -26.50 -4.25 -21.02
CA SER A 703 -26.13 -3.73 -22.35
C SER A 703 -27.11 -4.11 -23.46
N ASP A 704 -28.03 -5.04 -23.22
CA ASP A 704 -28.97 -5.51 -24.24
C ASP A 704 -30.08 -4.52 -24.57
N ASP A 705 -30.68 -4.65 -25.75
CA ASP A 705 -31.99 -4.06 -26.04
C ASP A 705 -33.14 -4.80 -25.32
N ASN A 706 -34.39 -4.45 -25.66
CA ASN A 706 -35.55 -5.07 -25.00
C ASN A 706 -35.69 -6.57 -25.30
N ASP A 707 -35.27 -7.02 -26.48
CA ASP A 707 -35.43 -8.42 -26.88
C ASP A 707 -34.31 -9.28 -26.30
N GLY A 708 -33.07 -8.77 -26.27
CA GLY A 708 -31.97 -9.38 -25.53
C GLY A 708 -32.31 -9.53 -24.04
N LEU A 709 -32.92 -8.50 -23.44
CA LEU A 709 -33.31 -8.55 -22.04
C LEU A 709 -34.39 -9.61 -21.72
N LYS A 710 -35.34 -9.85 -22.66
CA LYS A 710 -36.28 -10.99 -22.55
C LYS A 710 -35.52 -12.30 -22.48
N GLN A 711 -34.45 -12.42 -23.26
CA GLN A 711 -33.62 -13.61 -23.30
C GLN A 711 -32.78 -13.76 -22.03
N SER A 712 -32.17 -12.69 -21.51
CA SER A 712 -31.43 -12.74 -20.24
C SER A 712 -32.34 -13.23 -19.10
N ILE A 713 -33.57 -12.71 -19.02
CA ILE A 713 -34.53 -13.11 -17.99
C ILE A 713 -34.92 -14.58 -18.10
N LYS A 714 -35.02 -15.13 -19.32
CA LYS A 714 -35.20 -16.58 -19.51
C LYS A 714 -33.99 -17.37 -19.01
N ASN A 715 -32.77 -16.89 -19.27
CA ASN A 715 -31.55 -17.51 -18.77
C ASN A 715 -31.46 -17.49 -17.23
N PHE A 716 -32.13 -16.53 -16.57
CA PHE A 716 -32.26 -16.44 -15.11
C PHE A 716 -33.46 -17.22 -14.55
N ASP A 717 -33.97 -18.23 -15.26
CA ASP A 717 -35.16 -19.02 -14.91
C ASP A 717 -36.45 -18.19 -14.69
N GLY A 718 -36.52 -16.99 -15.27
CA GLY A 718 -37.65 -16.06 -15.15
C GLY A 718 -37.82 -15.40 -13.79
N LYS A 719 -36.92 -15.65 -12.82
CA LYS A 719 -37.04 -15.19 -11.43
C LYS A 719 -35.89 -14.26 -11.04
N VAL A 720 -36.12 -12.96 -11.20
CA VAL A 720 -35.18 -11.94 -10.70
C VAL A 720 -35.89 -11.10 -9.65
N PRO A 721 -35.59 -11.18 -8.35
CA PRO A 721 -36.39 -10.46 -7.35
C PRO A 721 -36.10 -8.95 -7.30
N PHE A 722 -35.16 -8.44 -8.09
CA PHE A 722 -34.76 -7.04 -8.16
C PHE A 722 -35.03 -6.39 -9.52
N ARG A 723 -34.78 -5.07 -9.61
CA ARG A 723 -35.03 -4.28 -10.82
C ARG A 723 -33.96 -4.57 -11.88
N ILE A 724 -34.38 -4.69 -13.14
CA ILE A 724 -33.48 -4.75 -14.29
C ILE A 724 -33.86 -3.68 -15.30
N VAL A 725 -32.88 -2.92 -15.75
CA VAL A 725 -33.02 -1.85 -16.75
C VAL A 725 -32.03 -2.10 -17.90
N ASN A 726 -32.29 -1.53 -19.07
CA ASN A 726 -31.38 -1.61 -20.21
C ASN A 726 -30.81 -0.27 -20.66
N ASP A 727 -29.56 -0.32 -21.11
CA ASP A 727 -28.77 0.77 -21.69
C ASP A 727 -28.12 0.30 -23.02
N PRO A 728 -28.92 0.07 -24.08
CA PRO A 728 -28.40 -0.46 -25.35
C PRO A 728 -27.39 0.47 -26.05
N GLU A 729 -27.45 1.77 -25.76
CA GLU A 729 -26.52 2.77 -26.30
C GLU A 729 -25.22 2.89 -25.46
N LEU A 730 -25.13 2.16 -24.34
CA LEU A 730 -23.99 2.12 -23.41
C LEU A 730 -23.63 3.49 -22.80
N ASN A 731 -24.57 4.42 -22.76
CA ASN A 731 -24.32 5.77 -22.23
C ASN A 731 -24.02 5.73 -20.73
N VAL A 732 -24.76 4.93 -19.98
CA VAL A 732 -24.60 4.75 -18.53
C VAL A 732 -23.39 3.85 -18.25
N PHE A 733 -23.14 2.82 -19.07
CA PHE A 733 -21.90 2.04 -18.98
C PHE A 733 -20.65 2.94 -19.10
N LYS A 734 -20.63 3.87 -20.06
CA LYS A 734 -19.53 4.85 -20.24
C LYS A 734 -19.41 5.80 -19.04
N GLN A 735 -20.53 6.34 -18.54
CA GLN A 735 -20.55 7.23 -17.37
C GLN A 735 -19.96 6.55 -16.12
N TYR A 736 -20.29 5.29 -15.90
CA TYR A 736 -19.77 4.49 -14.77
C TYR A 736 -18.38 3.87 -15.04
N ARG A 737 -17.78 4.15 -16.21
CA ARG A 737 -16.50 3.57 -16.66
C ARG A 737 -16.51 2.03 -16.77
N ALA A 738 -17.69 1.40 -16.79
CA ALA A 738 -17.86 -0.02 -17.10
C ALA A 738 -17.76 -0.25 -18.63
N TYR A 739 -16.75 0.36 -19.27
CA TYR A 739 -16.58 0.38 -20.71
C TYR A 739 -15.10 0.43 -21.05
N ASP A 740 -14.72 -0.25 -22.12
CA ASP A 740 -13.40 -0.17 -22.72
C ASP A 740 -13.40 0.89 -23.82
N ASP A 741 -12.72 2.01 -23.59
CA ASP A 741 -12.64 3.11 -24.56
C ASP A 741 -11.68 2.80 -25.72
N PHE A 742 -10.78 1.83 -25.57
CA PHE A 742 -9.84 1.47 -26.64
C PHE A 742 -10.50 0.57 -27.67
N GLU A 743 -11.29 -0.41 -27.22
CA GLU A 743 -11.94 -1.41 -28.07
C GLU A 743 -13.45 -1.22 -28.23
N GLU A 744 -14.00 -0.18 -27.60
CA GLU A 744 -15.39 0.25 -27.74
C GLU A 744 -16.43 -0.80 -27.31
N GLN A 745 -16.10 -1.59 -26.29
CA GLN A 745 -16.96 -2.66 -25.77
C GLN A 745 -17.31 -2.50 -24.28
N PRO A 746 -18.48 -2.98 -23.84
CA PRO A 746 -18.87 -2.89 -22.43
C PRO A 746 -18.05 -3.85 -21.54
N LEU A 747 -17.86 -3.45 -20.29
CA LEU A 747 -17.22 -4.24 -19.23
C LEU A 747 -18.22 -4.55 -18.12
N HIS A 748 -17.90 -5.55 -17.30
CA HIS A 748 -18.67 -5.84 -16.10
C HIS A 748 -18.39 -4.78 -15.04
N GLY A 749 -19.38 -4.51 -14.20
CA GLY A 749 -19.24 -3.57 -13.10
C GLY A 749 -20.14 -3.92 -11.92
N THR A 750 -19.64 -3.83 -10.70
CA THR A 750 -20.45 -3.93 -9.47
C THR A 750 -20.14 -2.72 -8.59
N PHE A 751 -21.17 -2.04 -8.09
CA PHE A 751 -21.02 -0.82 -7.32
C PHE A 751 -21.83 -0.86 -6.02
N ILE A 752 -21.33 -0.22 -4.98
CA ILE A 752 -22.08 0.12 -3.76
C ILE A 752 -22.23 1.63 -3.70
N ILE A 753 -23.48 2.09 -3.72
CA ILE A 753 -23.85 3.50 -3.62
C ILE A 753 -24.57 3.70 -2.28
N ASP A 754 -24.22 4.73 -1.51
CA ASP A 754 -24.91 5.02 -0.25
C ASP A 754 -26.20 5.82 -0.44
N ALA A 755 -26.95 6.02 0.64
CA ALA A 755 -28.23 6.72 0.62
C ALA A 755 -28.12 8.21 0.20
N ASN A 756 -26.92 8.79 0.29
CA ASN A 756 -26.62 10.16 -0.13
C ASN A 756 -26.18 10.23 -1.60
N GLY A 757 -26.11 9.10 -2.30
CA GLY A 757 -25.75 9.02 -3.71
C GLY A 757 -24.25 9.00 -3.96
N PHE A 758 -23.41 8.65 -2.99
CA PHE A 758 -21.96 8.52 -3.20
C PHE A 758 -21.57 7.07 -3.51
N VAL A 759 -20.68 6.87 -4.48
CA VAL A 759 -20.06 5.58 -4.80
C VAL A 759 -19.02 5.26 -3.73
N ARG A 760 -19.33 4.28 -2.88
CA ARG A 760 -18.48 3.85 -1.77
C ARG A 760 -17.52 2.73 -2.14
N TRP A 761 -17.88 1.93 -3.13
CA TRP A 761 -17.10 0.79 -3.61
C TRP A 761 -17.45 0.49 -5.06
N ASN A 762 -16.48 0.02 -5.84
CA ASN A 762 -16.69 -0.50 -7.19
C ASN A 762 -15.71 -1.63 -7.53
N ASP A 763 -16.10 -2.49 -8.46
CA ASP A 763 -15.22 -3.41 -9.17
C ASP A 763 -15.62 -3.37 -10.65
N ILE A 764 -14.66 -3.09 -11.53
CA ILE A 764 -14.85 -3.00 -12.98
C ILE A 764 -13.80 -3.90 -13.62
N SER A 765 -14.23 -4.86 -14.42
CA SER A 765 -13.33 -5.86 -15.00
C SER A 765 -13.92 -6.51 -16.25
N TYR A 766 -13.05 -7.19 -17.01
CA TYR A 766 -13.46 -8.07 -18.10
C TYR A 766 -14.22 -9.30 -17.58
N GLU A 767 -14.06 -9.65 -16.30
CA GLU A 767 -14.81 -10.69 -15.58
C GLU A 767 -15.81 -10.07 -14.58
N PRO A 768 -17.00 -10.66 -14.39
CA PRO A 768 -17.94 -10.19 -13.37
C PRO A 768 -17.46 -10.48 -11.94
N PHE A 769 -17.82 -9.61 -10.99
CA PHE A 769 -17.54 -9.83 -9.57
C PHE A 769 -18.51 -10.85 -8.96
N MET A 770 -17.99 -12.01 -8.53
CA MET A 770 -18.80 -13.20 -8.20
C MET A 770 -19.13 -13.42 -6.71
N ASP A 771 -18.80 -12.47 -5.82
CA ASP A 771 -18.92 -12.66 -4.35
C ASP A 771 -19.95 -11.71 -3.71
N PRO A 772 -21.26 -12.05 -3.73
CA PRO A 772 -22.30 -11.22 -3.11
C PRO A 772 -22.18 -11.14 -1.58
N ASP A 773 -21.60 -12.16 -0.92
CA ASP A 773 -21.39 -12.16 0.53
C ASP A 773 -20.32 -11.13 0.94
N PHE A 774 -19.28 -10.97 0.11
CA PHE A 774 -18.34 -9.87 0.26
C PHE A 774 -19.03 -8.52 0.09
N VAL A 775 -19.78 -8.31 -1.00
CA VAL A 775 -20.47 -7.03 -1.28
C VAL A 775 -21.39 -6.63 -0.13
N LEU A 776 -22.17 -7.58 0.42
CA LEU A 776 -23.06 -7.32 1.56
C LEU A 776 -22.29 -6.92 2.82
N ARG A 777 -21.22 -7.66 3.18
CA ARG A 777 -20.42 -7.36 4.38
C ARG A 777 -19.70 -6.02 4.26
N GLU A 778 -19.07 -5.76 3.12
CA GLU A 778 -18.33 -4.52 2.90
C GLU A 778 -19.28 -3.32 2.78
N GLY A 779 -20.44 -3.50 2.14
CA GLY A 779 -21.48 -2.48 2.12
C GLY A 779 -21.93 -2.09 3.52
N LYS A 780 -22.26 -3.06 4.39
CA LYS A 780 -22.62 -2.79 5.80
C LYS A 780 -21.53 -2.01 6.53
N ARG A 781 -20.25 -2.36 6.33
CA ARG A 781 -19.14 -1.65 6.94
C ARG A 781 -19.06 -0.20 6.47
N LEU A 782 -19.08 0.01 5.15
CA LEU A 782 -18.95 1.33 4.55
C LEU A 782 -20.12 2.27 4.93
N LEU A 783 -21.34 1.76 5.08
CA LEU A 783 -22.48 2.58 5.52
C LEU A 783 -22.37 3.03 6.99
N ASN A 784 -21.62 2.32 7.82
CA ASN A 784 -21.33 2.70 9.21
C ASN A 784 -20.11 3.62 9.35
N VAL A 785 -19.43 3.91 8.24
CA VAL A 785 -18.30 4.83 8.18
C VAL A 785 -18.81 6.19 7.70
N GLU A 786 -18.67 7.20 8.56
CA GLU A 786 -18.95 8.59 8.20
C GLU A 786 -18.07 9.02 7.02
N ILE A 787 -18.64 9.80 6.11
CA ILE A 787 -17.87 10.44 5.05
C ILE A 787 -17.07 11.56 5.72
N ALA A 788 -15.75 11.50 5.64
CA ALA A 788 -14.90 12.59 6.09
C ALA A 788 -15.38 13.90 5.43
N ASN A 789 -15.80 14.89 6.24
CA ASN A 789 -16.22 16.20 5.73
C ASN A 789 -15.11 16.76 4.83
N GLN A 790 -15.49 17.17 3.62
CA GLN A 790 -14.57 17.71 2.61
C GLN A 790 -13.81 18.94 3.11
#